data_AF-A0A7C6D5S9-F1
#
_entry.id   AF-A0A7C6D5S9-F1
#
_cell.length_a   1.000
_cell.length_b   1.000
_cell.length_c   1.000
_cell.angle_alpha   90.00
_cell.angle_beta   90.00
_cell.angle_gamma   90.00
#
_symmetry.space_group_name_H-M   'P 1'
#
loop_
_entity.id
_entity.type
_entity.pdbx_description
1 polymer ?
#
loop_
_entity_poly.entity_id
_entity_poly.type
_entity_poly.pdbx_seq_one_letter_code
_entity_poly.pdbx_strand_id
1 'polypeptide(L)'
;MRTLFVKHTYQRHEAYRIITLIEEQEDGRIRVRKRPQTSAAEGHVQAIFDNYRRIESMDSPLKAPKVFMENGQLVSEYIEGVSFEQTISEAIQRGVQADVIAAFEDYYQFIKALPSVKQNPSSDSKFATFFSNCDAEFDCLQVGLIDLIPENIIIDSRDKQHYHIDCEWLIDAPIPVDFVMFRAIVVIYHKYHRTLPGLLDLRSVLAHFSLIPHQDLFNTWESEFSERIHESCDIYKNNYQVNSPSLSQWKDKKPHVLNSSMFYSGDGNFREDKRVSRDLYLKNTFAEGRFSLETPTSVSHLRWDPCEDYCVLVRDIHLEYLSGEDLIEASPRMTTNAIEVDQGVYLFLSNDPQFLFAFSEPLILDCVRIRAAIQVLSYSDIMYSGDYLKTWRFGLAAFLKDLQKDTFRLRQSIENNQRILKEYDELIVGNAVKISTLENNERSLKAIANNYMHEYQRKNEQIRLITRSPLYRIFEPLRFIKRQIFSIIRPLGAMRTIELIPMSGVLAEAPGVFLSENEDPQLLLIRKAKKGLYYFRWNGKASRATLLQIYPVVQGETTELDAIRLGSLETEAEQKERFVYLRHNADFLRLDLGDKSGVESAINDIKYTRLGAFASVRVGLAIISQSTGYKKWRLFMHFVKLILTGRKNEAKQQFVETFYSFGDGINLKMSAEEAYANYIHLHEQSEAEVKAQRIVSRDLSHRPLISVFAPINIYDSNLIREMIQSVLAQSYPKWELCIVGAQDMPENLQSLIEDFADLESRIRMDFTMPTASYSGLLNRALAMAEGEFVISLRTFDLLAPWALFELASHINDVPTADFVYTDEDRMGLDGQTRSHPKFKPQWSPDFLLSNNYIGNAYLARTDRMRDVGGFRDIFETDCQYDMILRLTETTENIFHIPSVIYHSRFEQLPIDMRDKIRLEDASVRMLVIRDHLERIGRKGDVQYDDKRGVFDIDYAIQGEPLISLVIPNYEHIADLQKCIDSILHLTTYRHYEIVIIENNSTSKELFAYYEHLKKDNRVRVIKWSNPFNYSAINNFGVAQAQGEYIVLLNNDTEVIAPDWLQKMLGFAQRDDVGAVGARLLYSDQTIQHAGVIIGFCGVAGHAFAHMPSTEVGYMNRAVAAQNVSAVTAACLMMKKSLFEKINGFEEQLAVAFNDIDLCLKIREQGYRIVYAPKAELYHHESLSRGTDDTDEKRSRFASEVKYFKKRWHRVLKEGDPYYSPHLDLVHETFRISGE
;
A
#
# COMPACT_ATOMS: atom_id res chain seq x y z
N MET A 1 -12.83 40.04 -1.42
CA MET A 1 -11.43 39.62 -1.75
C MET A 1 -11.31 38.10 -1.60
N ARG A 2 -10.68 37.41 -2.56
CA ARG A 2 -10.50 35.95 -2.57
C ARG A 2 -9.02 35.60 -2.73
N THR A 3 -8.45 34.81 -1.82
CA THR A 3 -7.07 34.32 -1.95
C THR A 3 -7.03 33.17 -2.96
N LEU A 4 -6.20 33.31 -3.98
CA LEU A 4 -5.98 32.32 -5.04
C LEU A 4 -4.77 31.42 -4.73
N PHE A 5 -3.74 31.97 -4.08
CA PHE A 5 -2.51 31.25 -3.76
C PHE A 5 -1.87 31.77 -2.48
N VAL A 6 -1.23 30.87 -1.72
CA VAL A 6 -0.48 31.18 -0.49
C VAL A 6 0.83 30.38 -0.47
N LYS A 7 1.97 31.04 -0.24
CA LYS A 7 3.29 30.43 -0.03
C LYS A 7 3.91 30.94 1.27
N HIS A 8 4.45 30.02 2.06
CA HIS A 8 5.12 30.31 3.34
C HIS A 8 6.59 29.86 3.27
N THR A 9 7.51 30.65 3.83
CA THR A 9 8.95 30.33 3.79
C THR A 9 9.52 29.99 5.19
N TYR A 10 8.92 29.02 5.88
CA TYR A 10 9.27 28.64 7.25
C TYR A 10 10.70 28.09 7.42
N GLN A 11 11.28 27.55 6.36
CA GLN A 11 12.62 26.94 6.36
C GLN A 11 13.77 27.96 6.24
N ARG A 12 13.46 29.25 6.12
CA ARG A 12 14.46 30.32 6.08
C ARG A 12 14.79 30.81 7.48
N HIS A 13 15.94 31.47 7.64
CA HIS A 13 16.27 32.19 8.86
C HIS A 13 15.13 33.15 9.24
N GLU A 14 14.85 33.31 10.53
CA GLU A 14 13.71 34.09 11.04
C GLU A 14 13.60 35.49 10.40
N ALA A 15 14.75 36.13 10.15
CA ALA A 15 14.88 37.42 9.49
C ALA A 15 14.39 37.46 8.02
N TYR A 16 14.14 36.32 7.39
CA TYR A 16 13.80 36.19 5.97
C TYR A 16 12.47 35.43 5.74
N ARG A 17 11.70 35.18 6.80
CA ARG A 17 10.44 34.41 6.72
C ARG A 17 9.25 35.29 6.28
N ILE A 18 8.66 35.00 5.13
CA ILE A 18 7.53 35.76 4.58
C ILE A 18 6.35 34.86 4.17
N ILE A 19 5.19 35.48 3.99
CA ILE A 19 4.00 34.88 3.37
C ILE A 19 3.69 35.64 2.09
N THR A 20 3.69 34.94 0.95
CA THR A 20 3.28 35.47 -0.34
C THR A 20 1.85 35.02 -0.63
N LEU A 21 0.96 35.97 -0.92
CA LEU A 21 -0.45 35.78 -1.20
C LEU A 21 -0.74 36.30 -2.60
N ILE A 22 -1.48 35.55 -3.42
CA ILE A 22 -2.09 36.07 -4.66
C ILE A 22 -3.58 36.20 -4.40
N GLU A 23 -4.12 37.41 -4.57
CA GLU A 23 -5.47 37.75 -4.12
C GLU A 23 -6.25 38.43 -5.25
N GLU A 24 -7.44 37.91 -5.53
CA GLU A 24 -8.43 38.53 -6.39
C GLU A 24 -9.24 39.56 -5.59
N GLN A 25 -9.15 40.81 -6.01
CA GLN A 25 -9.90 41.94 -5.45
C GLN A 25 -11.36 41.90 -5.95
N GLU A 26 -12.25 42.63 -5.27
CA GLU A 26 -13.68 42.65 -5.62
C GLU A 26 -13.96 43.29 -6.99
N ASP A 27 -13.03 44.08 -7.51
CA ASP A 27 -13.06 44.66 -8.85
C ASP A 27 -12.50 43.71 -9.94
N GLY A 28 -12.16 42.47 -9.58
CA GLY A 28 -11.61 41.45 -10.47
C GLY A 28 -10.11 41.56 -10.71
N ARG A 29 -9.41 42.56 -10.13
CA ARG A 29 -7.96 42.69 -10.27
C ARG A 29 -7.22 41.72 -9.36
N ILE A 30 -6.12 41.15 -9.85
CA ILE A 30 -5.25 40.27 -9.06
C ILE A 30 -4.06 41.05 -8.52
N ARG A 31 -3.74 40.87 -7.24
CA ARG A 31 -2.57 41.47 -6.59
C ARG A 31 -1.74 40.40 -5.89
N VAL A 32 -0.43 40.62 -5.81
CA VAL A 32 0.48 39.80 -5.01
C VAL A 32 0.85 40.56 -3.75
N ARG A 33 0.74 39.93 -2.59
CA ARG A 33 0.99 40.53 -1.29
C ARG A 33 2.01 39.71 -0.53
N LYS A 34 3.11 40.34 -0.12
CA LYS A 34 4.14 39.74 0.73
C LYS A 34 4.10 40.36 2.12
N ARG A 35 3.90 39.54 3.13
CA ARG A 35 3.88 39.97 4.54
C ARG A 35 4.91 39.22 5.36
N PRO A 36 5.52 39.86 6.37
CA PRO A 36 6.47 39.20 7.24
C PRO A 36 5.75 38.16 8.10
N GLN A 37 6.38 36.99 8.32
CA GLN A 37 5.86 35.97 9.23
C GLN A 37 6.21 36.26 10.70
N THR A 38 7.31 36.95 10.89
CA THR A 38 7.91 37.30 12.19
C THR A 38 8.24 38.78 12.18
N SER A 39 8.35 39.39 13.35
CA SER A 39 8.81 40.78 13.45
C SER A 39 10.24 40.95 12.91
N ALA A 40 11.08 39.91 13.01
CA ALA A 40 12.43 39.91 12.45
C ALA A 40 12.44 40.01 10.91
N ALA A 41 11.40 39.54 10.24
CA ALA A 41 11.29 39.56 8.77
C ALA A 41 10.72 40.86 8.20
N GLU A 42 10.28 41.81 9.03
CA GLU A 42 9.77 43.11 8.59
C GLU A 42 10.82 43.87 7.76
N GLY A 43 12.07 43.86 8.21
CA GLY A 43 13.19 44.48 7.51
C GLY A 43 13.45 43.85 6.14
N HIS A 44 13.25 42.53 6.01
CA HIS A 44 13.41 41.84 4.72
C HIS A 44 12.29 42.21 3.75
N VAL A 45 11.01 42.26 4.18
CA VAL A 45 9.91 42.71 3.30
C VAL A 45 10.12 44.15 2.81
N GLN A 46 10.66 45.02 3.67
CA GLN A 46 11.06 46.37 3.27
C GLN A 46 12.22 46.34 2.25
N ALA A 47 13.21 45.47 2.44
CA ALA A 47 14.29 45.30 1.46
C ALA A 47 13.78 44.81 0.10
N ILE A 48 12.80 43.91 0.07
CA ILE A 48 12.15 43.46 -1.18
C ILE A 48 11.50 44.65 -1.90
N PHE A 49 10.77 45.50 -1.17
CA PHE A 49 10.20 46.73 -1.74
C PHE A 49 11.28 47.63 -2.36
N ASP A 50 12.38 47.84 -1.65
CA ASP A 50 13.49 48.66 -2.13
C ASP A 50 14.18 48.04 -3.36
N ASN A 51 14.28 46.70 -3.43
CA ASN A 51 14.83 45.97 -4.57
C ASN A 51 14.00 46.21 -5.85
N TYR A 52 12.67 46.16 -5.76
CA TYR A 52 11.80 46.48 -6.89
C TYR A 52 12.06 47.89 -7.44
N ARG A 53 12.23 48.88 -6.55
CA ARG A 53 12.52 50.27 -6.96
C ARG A 53 13.90 50.42 -7.58
N ARG A 54 14.90 49.67 -7.10
CA ARG A 54 16.24 49.64 -7.70
C ARG A 54 16.17 49.12 -9.13
N ILE A 55 15.47 48.01 -9.36
CA ILE A 55 15.26 47.46 -10.71
C ILE A 55 14.50 48.45 -11.60
N GLU A 56 13.45 49.10 -11.08
CA GLU A 56 12.70 50.13 -11.83
C GLU A 56 13.58 51.32 -12.23
N SER A 57 14.59 51.67 -11.41
CA SER A 57 15.54 52.75 -11.71
C SER A 57 16.68 52.35 -12.65
N MET A 58 16.82 51.05 -12.98
CA MET A 58 17.83 50.58 -13.94
C MET A 58 17.39 50.88 -15.37
N ASP A 59 18.30 51.44 -16.17
CA ASP A 59 18.12 51.52 -17.62
C ASP A 59 18.44 50.15 -18.25
N SER A 60 17.47 49.24 -18.16
CA SER A 60 17.61 47.81 -18.46
C SER A 60 16.37 47.24 -19.17
N PRO A 61 16.52 46.15 -19.97
CA PRO A 61 15.39 45.39 -20.51
C PRO A 61 14.57 44.66 -19.43
N LEU A 62 15.10 44.52 -18.21
CA LEU A 62 14.37 43.95 -17.06
C LEU A 62 13.50 45.04 -16.39
N LYS A 63 12.22 44.75 -16.20
CA LYS A 63 11.24 45.62 -15.53
C LYS A 63 10.82 45.04 -14.18
N ALA A 64 10.33 45.90 -13.31
CA ALA A 64 9.74 45.55 -12.02
C ALA A 64 8.22 45.80 -12.06
N PRO A 65 7.39 44.94 -11.46
CA PRO A 65 5.99 45.24 -11.19
C PRO A 65 5.85 46.50 -10.34
N LYS A 66 4.75 47.24 -10.52
CA LYS A 66 4.42 48.35 -9.63
C LYS A 66 4.16 47.84 -8.22
N VAL A 67 4.86 48.43 -7.25
CA VAL A 67 4.78 48.06 -5.84
C VAL A 67 4.42 49.23 -4.93
N PHE A 68 3.74 48.93 -3.82
CA PHE A 68 3.52 49.87 -2.71
C PHE A 68 3.46 49.12 -1.37
N MET A 69 3.70 49.83 -0.27
CA MET A 69 3.58 49.29 1.09
C MET A 69 2.20 49.59 1.68
N GLU A 70 1.54 48.59 2.23
CA GLU A 70 0.24 48.69 2.90
C GLU A 70 0.29 47.92 4.22
N ASN A 71 0.13 48.62 5.36
CA ASN A 71 0.14 48.02 6.71
C ASN A 71 1.34 47.11 6.99
N GLY A 72 2.55 47.52 6.58
CA GLY A 72 3.78 46.73 6.76
C GLY A 72 3.92 45.54 5.80
N GLN A 73 3.11 45.50 4.74
CA GLN A 73 3.12 44.45 3.73
C GLN A 73 3.41 45.05 2.36
N LEU A 74 4.22 44.36 1.57
CA LEU A 74 4.45 44.69 0.18
C LEU A 74 3.26 44.24 -0.65
N VAL A 75 2.72 45.12 -1.49
CA VAL A 75 1.70 44.79 -2.48
C VAL A 75 2.23 45.13 -3.85
N SER A 76 2.21 44.16 -4.77
CA SER A 76 2.56 44.35 -6.17
C SER A 76 1.35 44.06 -7.08
N GLU A 77 1.39 44.63 -8.28
CA GLU A 77 0.54 44.14 -9.36
C GLU A 77 0.90 42.70 -9.73
N TYR A 78 -0.09 41.94 -10.17
CA TYR A 78 0.11 40.62 -10.76
C TYR A 78 0.47 40.77 -12.24
N ILE A 79 1.54 40.11 -12.67
CA ILE A 79 2.00 40.08 -14.06
C ILE A 79 1.47 38.80 -14.70
N GLU A 80 0.74 38.95 -15.79
CA GLU A 80 0.16 37.84 -16.53
C GLU A 80 0.99 37.57 -17.78
N GLY A 81 1.61 36.40 -17.87
CA GLY A 81 2.54 36.08 -18.95
C GLY A 81 3.14 34.69 -18.84
N VAL A 82 4.16 34.43 -19.64
CA VAL A 82 4.88 33.15 -19.70
C VAL A 82 6.26 33.34 -19.09
N SER A 83 6.67 32.45 -18.17
CA SER A 83 8.01 32.51 -17.59
C SER A 83 9.06 31.90 -18.54
N PHE A 84 10.33 32.25 -18.35
CA PHE A 84 11.42 31.53 -19.04
C PHE A 84 11.43 30.05 -18.66
N GLU A 85 11.10 29.72 -17.41
CA GLU A 85 10.95 28.33 -16.98
C GLU A 85 9.85 27.58 -17.75
N GLN A 86 8.71 28.20 -18.01
CA GLN A 86 7.66 27.60 -18.82
C GLN A 86 8.11 27.40 -20.27
N THR A 87 8.83 28.37 -20.83
CA THR A 87 9.40 28.26 -22.19
C THR A 87 10.37 27.09 -22.31
N ILE A 88 11.25 26.92 -21.31
CA ILE A 88 12.18 25.78 -21.23
C ILE A 88 11.40 24.48 -21.00
N SER A 89 10.38 24.47 -20.15
CA SER A 89 9.50 23.32 -19.90
C SER A 89 8.82 22.83 -21.18
N GLU A 90 8.26 23.75 -21.97
CA GLU A 90 7.62 23.42 -23.24
C GLU A 90 8.62 22.83 -24.23
N ALA A 91 9.85 23.34 -24.28
CA ALA A 91 10.93 22.76 -25.09
C ALA A 91 11.30 21.34 -24.61
N ILE A 92 11.36 21.10 -23.30
CA ILE A 92 11.60 19.78 -22.72
C ILE A 92 10.47 18.81 -23.08
N GLN A 93 9.22 19.26 -23.02
CA GLN A 93 8.05 18.46 -23.34
C GLN A 93 7.98 18.07 -24.83
N ARG A 94 8.50 18.90 -25.73
CA ARG A 94 8.63 18.55 -27.15
C ARG A 94 9.67 17.45 -27.40
N GLY A 95 10.57 17.20 -26.45
CA GLY A 95 11.53 16.10 -26.52
C GLY A 95 12.64 16.30 -27.57
N VAL A 96 12.91 17.55 -27.97
CA VAL A 96 13.95 17.88 -28.96
C VAL A 96 15.09 18.62 -28.25
N GLN A 97 16.28 18.02 -28.24
CA GLN A 97 17.46 18.57 -27.55
C GLN A 97 17.81 20.01 -28.02
N ALA A 98 17.72 20.27 -29.33
CA ALA A 98 18.03 21.57 -29.90
C ALA A 98 17.09 22.69 -29.38
N ASP A 99 15.81 22.37 -29.17
CA ASP A 99 14.82 23.33 -28.64
C ASP A 99 15.13 23.69 -27.18
N VAL A 100 15.56 22.70 -26.38
CA VAL A 100 15.95 22.92 -24.98
C VAL A 100 17.20 23.80 -24.88
N ILE A 101 18.20 23.52 -25.72
CA ILE A 101 19.41 24.35 -25.80
C ILE A 101 19.05 25.78 -26.24
N ALA A 102 18.19 25.92 -27.26
CA ALA A 102 17.74 27.23 -27.73
C ALA A 102 17.00 28.01 -26.64
N ALA A 103 16.13 27.36 -25.85
CA ALA A 103 15.42 28.02 -24.76
C ALA A 103 16.37 28.48 -23.62
N PHE A 104 17.42 27.70 -23.32
CA PHE A 104 18.47 28.15 -22.39
C PHE A 104 19.31 29.28 -22.97
N GLU A 105 19.61 29.26 -24.27
CA GLU A 105 20.35 30.32 -24.96
C GLU A 105 19.55 31.63 -24.94
N ASP A 106 18.25 31.59 -25.21
CA ASP A 106 17.36 32.77 -25.14
C ASP A 106 17.39 33.42 -23.74
N TYR A 107 17.31 32.60 -22.70
CA TYR A 107 17.45 33.08 -21.31
C TYR A 107 18.86 33.63 -21.03
N TYR A 108 19.92 32.96 -21.51
CA TYR A 108 21.29 33.40 -21.28
C TYR A 108 21.61 34.72 -21.99
N GLN A 109 21.12 34.90 -23.22
CA GLN A 109 21.22 36.16 -23.97
C GLN A 109 20.46 37.29 -23.27
N PHE A 110 19.29 36.99 -22.69
CA PHE A 110 18.55 37.95 -21.89
C PHE A 110 19.37 38.46 -20.69
N ILE A 111 19.95 37.55 -19.88
CA ILE A 111 20.73 37.98 -18.71
C ILE A 111 22.04 38.69 -19.09
N LYS A 112 22.66 38.32 -20.23
CA LYS A 112 23.84 39.01 -20.78
C LYS A 112 23.57 40.43 -21.27
N ALA A 113 22.34 40.72 -21.67
CA ALA A 113 21.92 42.05 -22.10
C ALA A 113 21.72 43.03 -20.91
N LEU A 114 21.77 42.53 -19.67
CA LEU A 114 21.67 43.38 -18.47
C LEU A 114 22.99 44.15 -18.24
N PRO A 115 22.93 45.36 -17.64
CA PRO A 115 24.13 46.14 -17.35
C PRO A 115 25.14 45.36 -16.49
N SER A 116 26.33 45.13 -17.05
CA SER A 116 27.43 44.41 -16.40
C SER A 116 28.74 45.18 -16.46
N VAL A 117 29.70 44.80 -15.62
CA VAL A 117 31.05 45.34 -15.55
C VAL A 117 32.03 44.19 -15.33
N LYS A 118 33.12 44.18 -16.10
CA LYS A 118 34.15 43.17 -15.95
C LYS A 118 35.06 43.51 -14.78
N GLN A 119 35.04 42.69 -13.74
CA GLN A 119 35.87 42.86 -12.55
C GLN A 119 35.95 41.56 -11.73
N ASN A 120 36.91 41.52 -10.81
CA ASN A 120 36.92 40.50 -9.76
C ASN A 120 35.82 40.82 -8.72
N PRO A 121 34.81 39.96 -8.51
CA PRO A 121 33.73 40.24 -7.56
C PRO A 121 34.22 40.35 -6.12
N SER A 122 35.31 39.66 -5.76
CA SER A 122 35.94 39.71 -4.43
C SER A 122 36.69 41.01 -4.14
N SER A 123 36.84 41.89 -5.14
CA SER A 123 37.34 43.26 -4.91
C SER A 123 36.34 44.15 -4.18
N ASP A 124 35.04 43.80 -4.20
CA ASP A 124 34.02 44.45 -3.39
C ASP A 124 33.93 43.79 -2.01
N SER A 125 34.22 44.56 -0.96
CA SER A 125 34.13 44.10 0.43
C SER A 125 32.76 43.54 0.82
N LYS A 126 31.67 43.95 0.13
CA LYS A 126 30.32 43.44 0.39
C LYS A 126 30.12 42.05 -0.23
N PHE A 127 30.85 41.68 -1.27
CA PHE A 127 30.80 40.32 -1.84
C PHE A 127 31.23 39.28 -0.81
N ALA A 128 32.31 39.58 -0.05
CA ALA A 128 32.83 38.71 1.01
C ALA A 128 31.84 38.51 2.17
N THR A 129 30.78 39.32 2.26
CA THR A 129 29.70 39.12 3.25
C THR A 129 28.76 37.99 2.87
N PHE A 130 28.77 37.53 1.60
CA PHE A 130 27.98 36.42 1.11
C PHE A 130 28.82 35.24 0.64
N PHE A 131 29.96 35.49 -0.01
CA PHE A 131 30.71 34.47 -0.74
C PHE A 131 32.20 34.44 -0.37
N SER A 132 32.83 33.29 -0.52
CA SER A 132 34.27 33.13 -0.46
C SER A 132 34.97 33.87 -1.60
N ASN A 133 36.18 34.37 -1.32
CA ASN A 133 36.95 35.14 -2.27
C ASN A 133 37.47 34.26 -3.43
N CYS A 134 37.60 34.86 -4.60
CA CYS A 134 38.23 34.29 -5.77
C CYS A 134 39.20 35.29 -6.42
N ASP A 135 40.14 34.79 -7.21
CA ASP A 135 41.10 35.62 -7.94
C ASP A 135 40.69 35.87 -9.40
N ALA A 136 39.56 35.28 -9.85
CA ALA A 136 39.10 35.37 -11.23
C ALA A 136 38.29 36.65 -11.50
N GLU A 137 38.44 37.20 -12.71
CA GLU A 137 37.57 38.27 -13.21
C GLU A 137 36.41 37.70 -14.01
N PHE A 138 35.21 38.22 -13.75
CA PHE A 138 33.99 37.83 -14.47
C PHE A 138 33.29 39.07 -15.02
N ASP A 139 32.41 38.88 -16.00
CA ASP A 139 31.39 39.88 -16.33
C ASP A 139 30.32 39.84 -15.23
N CYS A 140 30.34 40.84 -14.35
CA CYS A 140 29.48 40.90 -13.18
C CYS A 140 28.32 41.86 -13.41
N LEU A 141 27.09 41.48 -13.05
CA LEU A 141 25.95 42.37 -13.06
C LEU A 141 26.21 43.58 -12.15
N GLN A 142 25.94 44.79 -12.66
CA GLN A 142 26.11 46.04 -11.89
C GLN A 142 25.18 46.09 -10.67
N VAL A 143 24.03 45.43 -10.77
CA VAL A 143 23.12 45.17 -9.66
C VAL A 143 23.18 43.67 -9.41
N GLY A 144 23.59 43.25 -8.21
CA GLY A 144 23.78 41.85 -7.84
C GLY A 144 22.49 41.06 -7.69
N LEU A 145 21.74 40.94 -8.79
CA LEU A 145 20.47 40.22 -8.90
C LEU A 145 20.74 38.72 -8.97
N ILE A 146 21.09 38.14 -7.83
CA ILE A 146 21.36 36.70 -7.75
C ILE A 146 20.09 35.87 -8.00
N ASP A 147 18.91 36.42 -7.72
CA ASP A 147 17.59 35.74 -7.81
C ASP A 147 16.98 35.69 -9.22
N LEU A 148 17.77 35.90 -10.27
CA LEU A 148 17.31 35.92 -11.67
C LEU A 148 17.04 34.53 -12.26
N ILE A 149 16.55 33.56 -11.48
CA ILE A 149 16.25 32.22 -11.98
C ILE A 149 15.06 32.23 -12.98
N PRO A 150 14.96 31.27 -13.92
CA PRO A 150 14.00 31.33 -15.03
C PRO A 150 12.51 31.42 -14.63
N GLU A 151 12.14 30.95 -13.44
CA GLU A 151 10.75 31.04 -12.94
C GLU A 151 10.37 32.41 -12.39
N ASN A 152 11.36 33.24 -12.04
CA ASN A 152 11.14 34.57 -11.46
C ASN A 152 11.00 35.67 -12.52
N ILE A 153 11.16 35.32 -13.80
CA ILE A 153 11.11 36.26 -14.92
C ILE A 153 9.92 35.90 -15.80
N ILE A 154 8.94 36.80 -15.88
CA ILE A 154 7.73 36.64 -16.70
C ILE A 154 7.80 37.58 -17.91
N ILE A 155 7.58 37.04 -19.09
CA ILE A 155 7.34 37.79 -20.32
C ILE A 155 5.86 38.18 -20.32
N ASP A 156 5.57 39.44 -20.03
CA ASP A 156 4.20 39.93 -19.87
C ASP A 156 3.43 39.82 -21.20
N SER A 157 2.21 39.28 -21.11
CA SER A 157 1.37 39.03 -22.27
C SER A 157 0.94 40.31 -23.00
N ARG A 158 0.89 41.45 -22.30
CA ARG A 158 0.32 42.74 -22.76
C ARG A 158 1.35 43.58 -23.50
N ASP A 159 2.56 43.72 -22.98
CA ASP A 159 3.61 44.60 -23.55
C ASP A 159 4.87 43.87 -24.00
N LYS A 160 4.94 42.54 -23.78
CA LYS A 160 6.06 41.66 -24.13
C LYS A 160 7.39 42.04 -23.46
N GLN A 161 7.35 42.81 -22.38
CA GLN A 161 8.53 43.11 -21.56
C GLN A 161 8.81 41.99 -20.56
N HIS A 162 10.06 41.91 -20.09
CA HIS A 162 10.49 40.92 -19.09
C HIS A 162 10.38 41.53 -17.69
N TYR A 163 9.54 40.94 -16.85
CA TYR A 163 9.30 41.39 -15.47
C TYR A 163 9.95 40.44 -14.47
N HIS A 164 10.78 40.96 -13.56
CA HIS A 164 11.24 40.24 -12.39
C HIS A 164 10.15 40.29 -11.31
N ILE A 165 9.49 39.17 -11.04
CA ILE A 165 8.32 39.11 -10.15
C ILE A 165 8.64 38.62 -8.74
N ASP A 166 9.89 38.22 -8.48
CA ASP A 166 10.34 37.70 -7.19
C ASP A 166 11.71 38.29 -6.84
N CYS A 167 11.72 39.58 -6.47
CA CYS A 167 12.95 40.36 -6.19
C CYS A 167 13.44 40.20 -4.74
N GLU A 168 13.49 38.97 -4.24
CA GLU A 168 13.78 38.72 -2.83
C GLU A 168 15.25 38.93 -2.49
N TRP A 169 16.14 38.52 -3.40
CA TRP A 169 17.57 38.55 -3.19
C TRP A 169 18.28 39.44 -4.20
N LEU A 170 18.62 40.63 -3.75
CA LEU A 170 19.53 41.56 -4.40
C LEU A 170 20.70 41.77 -3.45
N ILE A 171 21.87 41.31 -3.87
CA ILE A 171 23.11 41.50 -3.13
C ILE A 171 23.70 42.82 -3.60
N ASP A 172 24.02 43.70 -2.65
CA ASP A 172 24.66 44.99 -2.93
C ASP A 172 26.16 44.82 -3.21
N ALA A 173 26.48 43.89 -4.12
CA ALA A 173 27.81 43.56 -4.59
C ALA A 173 27.72 42.99 -6.02
N PRO A 174 28.80 43.04 -6.81
CA PRO A 174 28.82 42.52 -8.17
C PRO A 174 28.70 40.98 -8.19
N ILE A 175 27.77 40.45 -9.00
CA ILE A 175 27.54 39.00 -9.13
C ILE A 175 27.83 38.55 -10.57
N PRO A 176 28.67 37.53 -10.80
CA PRO A 176 28.96 37.02 -12.15
C PRO A 176 27.70 36.56 -12.91
N VAL A 177 27.57 36.97 -14.17
CA VAL A 177 26.47 36.54 -15.05
C VAL A 177 26.48 35.01 -15.23
N ASP A 178 27.67 34.43 -15.36
CA ASP A 178 27.86 32.99 -15.51
C ASP A 178 27.44 32.21 -14.26
N PHE A 179 27.59 32.82 -13.07
CA PHE A 179 27.07 32.22 -11.85
C PHE A 179 25.55 32.22 -11.84
N VAL A 180 24.89 33.30 -12.27
CA VAL A 180 23.42 33.33 -12.44
C VAL A 180 22.95 32.27 -13.45
N MET A 181 23.66 32.11 -14.57
CA MET A 181 23.34 31.07 -15.56
C MET A 181 23.53 29.65 -14.99
N PHE A 182 24.61 29.43 -14.23
CA PHE A 182 24.85 28.18 -13.53
C PHE A 182 23.66 27.84 -12.60
N ARG A 183 23.22 28.79 -11.78
CA ARG A 183 22.05 28.62 -10.90
C ARG A 183 20.79 28.26 -11.70
N ALA A 184 20.54 28.96 -12.82
CA ALA A 184 19.38 28.70 -13.67
C ALA A 184 19.37 27.28 -14.23
N ILE A 185 20.50 26.79 -14.76
CA ILE A 185 20.64 25.43 -15.28
C ILE A 185 20.38 24.42 -14.17
N VAL A 186 21.03 24.57 -13.01
CA VAL A 186 20.89 23.61 -11.91
C VAL A 186 19.46 23.57 -11.37
N VAL A 187 18.80 24.72 -11.23
CA VAL A 187 17.39 24.80 -10.80
C VAL A 187 16.46 24.07 -11.78
N ILE A 188 16.63 24.28 -13.09
CA ILE A 188 15.83 23.60 -14.11
C ILE A 188 16.12 22.10 -14.14
N TYR A 189 17.39 21.68 -14.05
CA TYR A 189 17.77 20.27 -13.99
C TYR A 189 17.20 19.56 -12.78
N HIS A 190 17.11 20.23 -11.64
CA HIS A 190 16.46 19.68 -10.46
C HIS A 190 14.94 19.56 -10.65
N LYS A 191 14.31 20.63 -11.15
CA LYS A 191 12.85 20.67 -11.39
C LYS A 191 12.40 19.63 -12.41
N TYR A 192 13.23 19.35 -13.42
CA TYR A 192 12.95 18.41 -14.52
C TYR A 192 13.87 17.18 -14.52
N HIS A 193 14.40 16.76 -13.35
CA HIS A 193 15.41 15.69 -13.24
C HIS A 193 14.97 14.32 -13.79
N ARG A 194 13.66 14.11 -13.98
CA ARG A 194 13.12 12.85 -14.52
C ARG A 194 13.10 12.80 -16.04
N THR A 195 13.04 13.96 -16.70
CA THR A 195 12.85 14.06 -18.15
C THR A 195 14.06 14.66 -18.83
N LEU A 196 14.64 15.71 -18.24
CA LEU A 196 15.73 16.46 -18.85
C LEU A 196 17.02 15.63 -18.96
N PRO A 197 17.51 14.87 -17.96
CA PRO A 197 18.74 14.08 -18.09
C PRO A 197 18.71 12.99 -19.16
N GLY A 198 17.53 12.45 -19.47
CA GLY A 198 17.36 11.48 -20.57
C GLY A 198 17.33 12.13 -21.95
N LEU A 199 17.09 13.44 -22.02
CA LEU A 199 17.05 14.23 -23.24
C LEU A 199 18.35 15.00 -23.50
N LEU A 200 18.97 15.52 -22.44
CA LEU A 200 20.18 16.32 -22.44
C LEU A 200 20.83 16.22 -21.06
N ASP A 201 22.06 15.72 -20.95
CA ASP A 201 22.71 15.57 -19.65
C ASP A 201 23.28 16.90 -19.12
N LEU A 202 23.32 17.05 -17.79
CA LEU A 202 23.73 18.28 -17.12
C LEU A 202 25.15 18.72 -17.53
N ARG A 203 26.07 17.78 -17.69
CA ARG A 203 27.46 18.09 -18.04
C ARG A 203 27.54 18.66 -19.45
N SER A 204 26.78 18.12 -20.39
CA SER A 204 26.70 18.65 -21.76
C SER A 204 26.15 20.08 -21.82
N VAL A 205 25.17 20.42 -20.97
CA VAL A 205 24.66 21.80 -20.90
C VAL A 205 25.66 22.75 -20.28
N LEU A 206 26.28 22.36 -19.15
CA LEU A 206 27.33 23.16 -18.53
C LEU A 206 28.53 23.36 -19.48
N ALA A 207 28.87 22.34 -20.29
CA ALA A 207 29.88 22.45 -21.33
C ALA A 207 29.48 23.44 -22.42
N HIS A 208 28.23 23.40 -22.89
CA HIS A 208 27.70 24.29 -23.92
C HIS A 208 27.86 25.77 -23.55
N PHE A 209 27.56 26.12 -22.29
CA PHE A 209 27.68 27.48 -21.78
C PHE A 209 29.07 27.81 -21.20
N SER A 210 30.08 26.95 -21.40
CA SER A 210 31.46 27.15 -20.92
C SER A 210 31.57 27.32 -19.39
N LEU A 211 30.69 26.69 -18.62
CA LEU A 211 30.62 26.83 -17.15
C LEU A 211 31.45 25.80 -16.38
N ILE A 212 31.87 24.71 -17.03
CA ILE A 212 32.64 23.62 -16.41
C ILE A 212 33.91 24.13 -15.67
N PRO A 213 34.73 25.04 -16.21
CA PRO A 213 35.95 25.48 -15.53
C PRO A 213 35.73 26.16 -14.17
N HIS A 214 34.52 26.70 -13.93
CA HIS A 214 34.17 27.42 -12.71
C HIS A 214 33.13 26.67 -11.85
N GLN A 215 32.77 25.45 -12.23
CA GLN A 215 31.70 24.67 -11.60
C GLN A 215 31.92 24.49 -10.09
N ASP A 216 33.13 24.13 -9.65
CA ASP A 216 33.41 23.89 -8.22
C ASP A 216 33.33 25.18 -7.39
N LEU A 217 33.77 26.30 -7.97
CA LEU A 217 33.66 27.62 -7.37
C LEU A 217 32.18 28.03 -7.25
N PHE A 218 31.41 27.87 -8.32
CA PHE A 218 29.99 28.21 -8.34
C PHE A 218 29.16 27.32 -7.42
N ASN A 219 29.48 26.03 -7.32
CA ASN A 219 28.88 25.14 -6.31
C ASN A 219 29.15 25.61 -4.89
N THR A 220 30.38 26.06 -4.62
CA THR A 220 30.76 26.60 -3.31
C THR A 220 29.96 27.85 -2.99
N TRP A 221 29.90 28.80 -3.93
CA TRP A 221 29.13 30.03 -3.76
C TRP A 221 27.64 29.77 -3.60
N GLU A 222 27.05 28.86 -4.37
CA GLU A 222 25.64 28.51 -4.21
C GLU A 222 25.35 27.96 -2.82
N SER A 223 26.26 27.14 -2.31
CA SER A 223 26.14 26.61 -0.97
C SER A 223 26.25 27.69 0.10
N GLU A 224 27.19 28.63 -0.03
CA GLU A 224 27.37 29.72 0.94
C GLU A 224 26.17 30.68 0.94
N PHE A 225 25.63 30.99 -0.23
CA PHE A 225 24.40 31.78 -0.35
C PHE A 225 23.24 31.10 0.36
N SER A 226 23.08 29.80 0.15
CA SER A 226 22.02 29.04 0.79
C SER A 226 22.18 28.94 2.32
N GLU A 227 23.37 28.60 2.80
CA GLU A 227 23.65 28.48 4.25
C GLU A 227 23.33 29.79 5.00
N ARG A 228 23.36 30.94 4.31
CA ARG A 228 23.00 32.24 4.89
C ARG A 228 21.50 32.51 4.92
N ILE A 229 20.76 31.94 3.99
CA ILE A 229 19.30 32.13 3.87
C ILE A 229 18.56 31.14 4.77
N HIS A 230 19.15 29.96 5.02
CA HIS A 230 18.51 28.83 5.68
C HIS A 230 19.12 28.54 7.06
N GLU A 231 18.28 28.17 8.04
CA GLU A 231 18.67 27.98 9.45
C GLU A 231 19.45 26.67 9.73
N SER A 232 19.53 25.75 8.75
CA SER A 232 20.30 24.51 8.84
C SER A 232 21.16 24.30 7.59
N CYS A 233 22.45 24.02 7.80
CA CYS A 233 23.46 23.83 6.74
C CYS A 233 23.22 22.60 5.84
N ASP A 234 22.22 21.77 6.11
CA ASP A 234 21.89 20.62 5.26
C ASP A 234 20.97 20.97 4.09
N ILE A 235 20.40 22.17 4.05
CA ILE A 235 19.33 22.45 3.09
C ILE A 235 19.82 22.66 1.65
N TYR A 236 21.11 22.89 1.36
CA TYR A 236 21.56 22.96 -0.05
C TYR A 236 22.78 22.10 -0.40
N LYS A 237 23.61 21.68 0.57
CA LYS A 237 24.60 20.61 0.32
C LYS A 237 23.93 19.25 0.18
N ASN A 238 22.76 19.06 0.79
CA ASN A 238 21.94 17.85 0.66
C ASN A 238 20.55 18.06 0.03
N ASN A 239 20.04 19.30 -0.22
CA ASN A 239 18.74 19.49 -0.91
C ASN A 239 18.77 19.91 -2.39
N TYR A 240 19.71 19.39 -3.17
CA TYR A 240 19.27 18.84 -4.47
C TYR A 240 18.68 17.42 -4.32
N GLN A 241 18.57 16.92 -3.08
CA GLN A 241 17.82 15.72 -2.71
C GLN A 241 17.15 15.82 -1.32
N VAL A 242 16.35 16.83 -1.02
CA VAL A 242 15.25 16.63 -0.05
C VAL A 242 14.06 17.47 -0.48
N ASN A 243 13.08 16.76 -1.04
CA ASN A 243 11.73 17.25 -1.28
C ASN A 243 11.18 17.90 0.01
N SER A 244 10.39 18.97 -0.09
CA SER A 244 9.19 18.96 0.76
C SER A 244 8.42 17.75 0.31
N PRO A 245 8.31 16.68 1.13
CA PRO A 245 7.80 15.45 0.61
C PRO A 245 6.41 15.74 0.05
N SER A 246 6.21 15.48 -1.25
CA SER A 246 4.85 15.26 -1.69
C SER A 246 4.31 14.19 -0.75
N LEU A 247 3.05 14.33 -0.38
CA LEU A 247 2.41 13.55 0.66
C LEU A 247 2.79 12.03 0.51
N SER A 248 3.01 11.55 -0.72
CA SER A 248 3.56 10.25 -1.16
C SER A 248 5.04 9.87 -0.84
N GLN A 249 5.82 10.70 -0.15
CA GLN A 249 7.25 10.48 0.14
C GLN A 249 7.54 10.21 1.63
N TRP A 250 6.51 10.18 2.46
CA TRP A 250 6.61 9.81 3.88
C TRP A 250 6.70 8.28 4.01
N LYS A 251 7.51 7.78 4.95
CA LYS A 251 7.64 6.34 5.21
C LYS A 251 6.29 5.79 5.70
N ASP A 252 5.67 4.87 4.94
CA ASP A 252 4.38 4.27 5.30
C ASP A 252 4.49 3.22 6.44
N LYS A 253 5.70 2.70 6.68
CA LYS A 253 5.97 1.71 7.73
C LYS A 253 6.21 2.44 9.06
N LYS A 254 5.31 2.23 10.03
CA LYS A 254 5.42 2.85 11.37
C LYS A 254 6.60 2.24 12.14
N PRO A 255 7.57 3.05 12.60
CA PRO A 255 8.72 2.54 13.34
C PRO A 255 8.28 2.14 14.75
N HIS A 256 8.83 1.04 15.26
CA HIS A 256 8.68 0.65 16.67
C HIS A 256 9.76 1.27 17.57
N VAL A 257 10.81 1.84 16.96
CA VAL A 257 11.94 2.50 17.60
C VAL A 257 12.11 3.88 16.97
N LEU A 258 12.07 4.92 17.79
CA LEU A 258 12.29 6.30 17.36
C LEU A 258 13.71 6.72 17.72
N ASN A 259 14.52 7.09 16.73
CA ASN A 259 15.79 7.75 17.00
C ASN A 259 15.49 9.17 17.45
N SER A 260 15.47 9.38 18.76
CA SER A 260 15.11 10.66 19.37
C SER A 260 16.37 11.37 19.84
N SER A 261 16.41 12.69 19.67
CA SER A 261 17.59 13.48 20.02
C SER A 261 17.22 14.56 21.04
N MET A 262 18.12 14.79 21.99
CA MET A 262 18.01 15.86 22.98
C MET A 262 19.23 16.76 22.86
N PHE A 263 19.00 18.04 22.62
CA PHE A 263 20.03 19.06 22.58
C PHE A 263 19.91 19.93 23.83
N TYR A 264 21.06 20.38 24.34
CA TYR A 264 21.11 21.20 25.54
C TYR A 264 22.02 22.41 25.32
N SER A 265 21.59 23.56 25.84
CA SER A 265 22.29 24.82 25.65
C SER A 265 22.23 25.72 26.89
N GLY A 266 23.33 26.44 27.14
CA GLY A 266 23.45 27.45 28.20
C GLY A 266 23.05 28.85 27.74
N ASP A 267 23.02 29.11 26.44
CA ASP A 267 22.77 30.42 25.82
C ASP A 267 21.62 30.42 24.79
N GLY A 268 20.97 29.26 24.57
CA GLY A 268 19.89 29.10 23.60
C GLY A 268 20.35 28.69 22.20
N ASN A 269 21.68 28.62 21.95
CA ASN A 269 22.23 28.09 20.71
C ASN A 269 22.43 26.57 20.81
N PHE A 270 21.71 25.79 19.99
CA PHE A 270 21.86 24.33 19.92
C PHE A 270 22.91 23.98 18.87
N ARG A 271 23.98 23.32 19.30
CA ARG A 271 25.07 22.85 18.45
C ARG A 271 25.07 21.32 18.41
N GLU A 272 25.50 20.73 17.30
CA GLU A 272 25.54 19.26 17.14
C GLU A 272 26.51 18.57 18.12
N ASP A 273 27.56 19.26 18.57
CA ASP A 273 28.46 18.75 19.63
C ASP A 273 27.80 18.70 21.02
N LYS A 274 26.58 19.25 21.16
CA LYS A 274 25.76 19.21 22.38
C LYS A 274 24.41 18.51 22.14
N ARG A 275 24.47 17.41 21.40
CA ARG A 275 23.36 16.50 21.09
C ARG A 275 23.58 15.15 21.76
N VAL A 276 22.54 14.62 22.38
CA VAL A 276 22.48 13.23 22.84
C VAL A 276 21.33 12.53 22.14
N SER A 277 21.65 11.55 21.30
CA SER A 277 20.65 10.73 20.60
C SER A 277 20.44 9.40 21.31
N ARG A 278 19.19 8.96 21.35
CA ARG A 278 18.80 7.69 21.96
C ARG A 278 17.56 7.11 21.27
N ASP A 279 17.60 5.81 21.09
CA ASP A 279 16.46 5.03 20.62
C ASP A 279 15.37 4.93 21.69
N LEU A 280 14.18 5.41 21.37
CA LEU A 280 12.97 5.29 22.19
C LEU A 280 12.05 4.21 21.63
N TYR A 281 11.80 3.17 22.42
CA TYR A 281 10.91 2.08 22.04
C TYR A 281 9.46 2.46 22.31
N LEU A 282 8.61 2.42 21.27
CA LEU A 282 7.19 2.75 21.37
C LEU A 282 6.40 1.54 21.89
N LYS A 283 5.82 1.66 23.10
CA LYS A 283 4.93 0.65 23.67
C LYS A 283 3.51 1.21 23.76
N ASN A 284 2.60 0.75 22.91
CA ASN A 284 1.19 1.21 22.88
C ASN A 284 1.04 2.74 22.81
N THR A 285 1.76 3.40 21.88
CA THR A 285 1.82 4.88 21.69
C THR A 285 2.56 5.66 22.77
N PHE A 286 3.23 4.99 23.72
CA PHE A 286 3.96 5.65 24.79
C PHE A 286 5.47 5.43 24.64
N ALA A 287 6.24 6.51 24.75
CA ALA A 287 7.69 6.50 24.71
C ALA A 287 8.25 7.08 26.02
N GLU A 288 9.27 6.43 26.55
CA GLU A 288 10.03 6.90 27.71
C GLU A 288 11.52 6.76 27.43
N GLY A 289 12.28 7.81 27.75
CA GLY A 289 13.69 7.92 27.44
C GLY A 289 14.47 8.64 28.51
N ARG A 290 15.73 8.23 28.72
CA ARG A 290 16.68 8.92 29.61
C ARG A 290 17.85 9.42 28.78
N PHE A 291 18.11 10.72 28.78
CA PHE A 291 19.21 11.37 28.06
C PHE A 291 20.26 11.79 29.07
N SER A 292 21.38 11.07 29.10
CA SER A 292 22.51 11.35 29.98
C SER A 292 23.46 12.34 29.33
N LEU A 293 23.77 13.43 30.02
CA LEU A 293 24.72 14.46 29.60
C LEU A 293 26.12 14.07 30.14
N GLU A 294 27.17 14.27 29.35
CA GLU A 294 28.52 13.73 29.67
C GLU A 294 29.11 14.25 31.00
N THR A 295 28.76 15.48 31.39
CA THR A 295 29.10 16.06 32.71
C THR A 295 27.95 16.97 33.18
N PRO A 296 27.76 17.19 34.51
CA PRO A 296 26.78 18.14 35.01
C PRO A 296 26.97 19.52 34.36
N THR A 297 26.07 19.89 33.46
CA THR A 297 26.22 21.06 32.58
C THR A 297 25.18 22.11 32.95
N SER A 298 25.58 23.38 32.94
CA SER A 298 24.62 24.49 33.09
C SER A 298 23.78 24.63 31.82
N VAL A 299 22.47 24.40 31.95
CA VAL A 299 21.48 24.37 30.88
C VAL A 299 20.41 25.42 31.17
N SER A 300 20.24 26.35 30.24
CA SER A 300 19.12 27.30 30.24
C SER A 300 18.03 26.90 29.23
N HIS A 301 18.38 26.11 28.20
CA HIS A 301 17.46 25.66 27.16
C HIS A 301 17.70 24.19 26.78
N LEU A 302 16.62 23.45 26.52
CA LEU A 302 16.61 22.10 25.97
C LEU A 302 15.81 22.06 24.68
N ARG A 303 16.27 21.33 23.67
CA ARG A 303 15.49 20.98 22.49
C ARG A 303 15.35 19.46 22.42
N TRP A 304 14.12 18.99 22.31
CA TRP A 304 13.80 17.58 22.14
C TRP A 304 13.18 17.31 20.78
N ASP A 305 13.81 16.41 20.04
CA ASP A 305 13.40 15.99 18.71
C ASP A 305 12.92 14.54 18.82
N PRO A 306 11.59 14.29 18.77
CA PRO A 306 11.02 12.97 19.06
C PRO A 306 11.39 11.90 18.03
N CYS A 307 11.55 12.26 16.75
CA CYS A 307 11.98 11.38 15.65
C CYS A 307 12.22 12.17 14.36
N GLU A 308 12.98 11.64 13.41
CA GLU A 308 13.19 12.22 12.07
C GLU A 308 12.38 11.44 11.00
N ASP A 309 11.99 12.08 9.89
CA ASP A 309 11.27 11.49 8.72
C ASP A 309 9.83 11.00 8.89
N TYR A 310 9.15 11.27 10.01
CA TYR A 310 7.79 10.76 10.27
C TYR A 310 6.79 11.85 10.66
N CYS A 311 5.52 11.65 10.29
CA CYS A 311 4.43 12.50 10.76
C CYS A 311 4.05 12.01 12.14
N VAL A 312 4.14 12.85 13.16
CA VAL A 312 3.90 12.41 14.52
C VAL A 312 2.95 13.33 15.26
N LEU A 313 2.08 12.71 16.06
CA LEU A 313 1.22 13.38 17.02
C LEU A 313 1.76 13.09 18.42
N VAL A 314 2.07 14.13 19.17
CA VAL A 314 2.70 14.06 20.49
C VAL A 314 1.79 14.73 21.52
N ARG A 315 1.56 14.08 22.67
CA ARG A 315 0.79 14.60 23.79
C ARG A 315 1.30 14.06 25.12
N ASP A 316 0.74 14.57 26.22
CA ASP A 316 1.06 14.12 27.58
C ASP A 316 2.58 14.16 27.86
N ILE A 317 3.24 15.25 27.46
CA ILE A 317 4.69 15.43 27.58
C ILE A 317 5.04 15.73 29.03
N HIS A 318 5.86 14.87 29.63
CA HIS A 318 6.39 14.99 30.98
C HIS A 318 7.91 14.91 30.95
N LEU A 319 8.55 15.89 31.57
CA LEU A 319 10.00 15.97 31.73
C LEU A 319 10.37 15.91 33.21
N GLU A 320 11.35 15.07 33.54
CA GLU A 320 11.99 15.00 34.85
C GLU A 320 13.48 15.35 34.69
N TYR A 321 13.97 16.28 35.49
CA TYR A 321 15.34 16.78 35.43
C TYR A 321 16.12 16.25 36.63
N LEU A 322 17.32 15.72 36.39
CA LEU A 322 18.15 15.10 37.41
C LEU A 322 19.53 15.76 37.44
N SER A 323 20.07 15.89 38.65
CA SER A 323 21.48 16.20 38.92
C SER A 323 21.99 15.19 39.95
N GLY A 324 22.71 14.17 39.50
CA GLY A 324 23.07 13.01 40.32
C GLY A 324 21.86 12.11 40.55
N GLU A 325 21.49 11.88 41.81
CA GLU A 325 20.26 11.16 42.19
C GLU A 325 19.10 12.09 42.61
N ASP A 326 19.33 13.41 42.67
CA ASP A 326 18.35 14.38 43.13
C ASP A 326 17.44 14.84 41.97
N LEU A 327 16.13 14.81 42.22
CA LEU A 327 15.11 15.33 41.31
C LEU A 327 14.98 16.85 41.45
N ILE A 328 15.11 17.56 40.33
CA ILE A 328 14.97 19.02 40.29
C ILE A 328 13.54 19.38 39.86
N GLU A 329 12.79 20.01 40.76
CA GLU A 329 11.45 20.54 40.48
C GLU A 329 11.52 21.93 39.83
N ALA A 330 11.73 21.96 38.51
CA ALA A 330 11.69 23.17 37.70
C ALA A 330 10.67 23.03 36.57
N SER A 331 9.92 24.09 36.26
CA SER A 331 8.94 24.08 35.16
C SER A 331 9.42 24.99 34.03
N PRO A 332 9.94 24.45 32.91
CA PRO A 332 10.35 25.25 31.77
C PRO A 332 9.14 25.74 30.98
N ARG A 333 9.34 26.85 30.27
CA ARG A 333 8.42 27.30 29.23
C ARG A 333 8.67 26.49 27.96
N MET A 334 7.63 25.82 27.46
CA MET A 334 7.71 25.03 26.24
C MET A 334 7.20 25.81 25.02
N THR A 335 7.88 25.65 23.90
CA THR A 335 7.50 26.10 22.55
C THR A 335 7.81 24.98 21.55
N THR A 336 7.18 24.96 20.38
CA THR A 336 7.37 23.87 19.40
C THR A 336 7.04 24.35 17.99
N ASN A 337 7.62 23.69 16.97
CA ASN A 337 7.24 23.89 15.57
C ASN A 337 6.03 23.02 15.14
N ALA A 338 5.44 22.25 16.05
CA ALA A 338 4.18 21.55 15.79
C ALA A 338 2.97 22.48 15.70
N ILE A 339 1.98 22.04 14.93
CA ILE A 339 0.63 22.58 14.96
C ILE A 339 -0.04 22.05 16.24
N GLU A 340 -0.36 22.94 17.18
CA GLU A 340 -1.19 22.56 18.34
C GLU A 340 -2.63 22.35 17.86
N VAL A 341 -3.05 21.07 17.80
CA VAL A 341 -4.36 20.68 17.26
C VAL A 341 -5.45 20.61 18.34
N ASP A 342 -5.05 20.48 19.61
CA ASP A 342 -5.90 20.54 20.81
C ASP A 342 -5.01 20.88 22.03
N GLN A 343 -5.58 21.34 23.14
CA GLN A 343 -4.81 21.74 24.35
C GLN A 343 -3.83 20.63 24.79
N GLY A 344 -2.53 20.86 24.60
CA GLY A 344 -1.47 19.91 24.95
C GLY A 344 -1.26 18.74 23.97
N VAL A 345 -1.79 18.85 22.74
CA VAL A 345 -1.65 17.87 21.66
C VAL A 345 -1.07 18.52 20.41
N TYR A 346 0.07 18.01 19.97
CA TYR A 346 0.95 18.64 18.99
C TYR A 346 1.11 17.72 17.76
N LEU A 347 0.80 18.23 16.57
CA LEU A 347 0.93 17.53 15.29
C LEU A 347 2.10 18.10 14.49
N PHE A 348 3.01 17.23 14.07
CA PHE A 348 4.13 17.59 13.22
C PHE A 348 3.88 17.15 11.79
N LEU A 349 3.77 18.13 10.89
CA LEU A 349 3.69 17.95 9.43
C LEU A 349 5.01 18.38 8.77
N SER A 350 6.13 18.18 9.48
CA SER A 350 7.49 18.40 9.00
C SER A 350 8.31 17.12 9.20
N ASN A 351 9.40 16.99 8.45
CA ASN A 351 10.41 15.94 8.61
C ASN A 351 11.37 16.17 9.80
N ASP A 352 11.22 17.31 10.49
CA ASP A 352 12.07 17.78 11.58
C ASP A 352 11.19 18.32 12.74
N PRO A 353 10.63 17.43 13.59
CA PRO A 353 9.78 17.81 14.71
C PRO A 353 10.62 18.23 15.92
N GLN A 354 10.31 19.41 16.51
CA GLN A 354 11.12 19.98 17.60
C GLN A 354 10.25 20.54 18.73
N PHE A 355 10.60 20.20 19.98
CA PHE A 355 10.10 20.82 21.21
C PHE A 355 11.21 21.57 21.93
N LEU A 356 11.02 22.86 22.19
CA LEU A 356 11.97 23.73 22.85
C LEU A 356 11.50 24.09 24.25
N PHE A 357 12.33 23.84 25.26
CA PHE A 357 12.07 24.12 26.67
C PHE A 357 13.08 25.14 27.20
N ALA A 358 12.59 26.25 27.76
CA ALA A 358 13.43 27.31 28.33
C ALA A 358 13.18 27.43 29.84
N PHE A 359 14.23 27.39 30.65
CA PHE A 359 14.14 27.55 32.10
C PHE A 359 14.21 29.03 32.49
N SER A 360 13.56 29.40 33.59
CA SER A 360 13.61 30.77 34.11
C SER A 360 14.99 31.13 34.67
N GLU A 361 15.74 30.14 35.13
CA GLU A 361 17.12 30.27 35.61
C GLU A 361 17.93 29.06 35.10
N PRO A 362 19.24 29.20 34.81
CA PRO A 362 20.08 28.09 34.39
C PRO A 362 20.16 26.99 35.46
N LEU A 363 20.01 25.73 35.05
CA LEU A 363 20.07 24.55 35.93
C LEU A 363 21.32 23.73 35.64
N ILE A 364 21.91 23.11 36.65
CA ILE A 364 22.97 22.11 36.43
C ILE A 364 22.30 20.75 36.29
N LEU A 365 22.38 20.16 35.10
CA LEU A 365 21.75 18.87 34.77
C LEU A 365 22.82 17.88 34.33
N ASP A 366 22.73 16.62 34.78
CA ASP A 366 23.48 15.51 34.20
C ASP A 366 22.58 14.52 33.47
N CYS A 367 21.26 14.62 33.65
CA CYS A 367 20.31 13.74 32.99
C CYS A 367 18.92 14.37 32.87
N VAL A 368 18.27 14.13 31.73
CA VAL A 368 16.86 14.46 31.48
C VAL A 368 16.10 13.18 31.15
N ARG A 369 15.00 12.90 31.88
CA ARG A 369 14.07 11.84 31.53
C ARG A 369 12.83 12.45 30.89
N ILE A 370 12.42 11.91 29.75
CA ILE A 370 11.19 12.31 29.08
C ILE A 370 10.22 11.15 28.95
N ARG A 371 8.95 11.48 29.08
CA ARG A 371 7.82 10.57 28.94
C ARG A 371 6.73 11.27 28.15
N ALA A 372 6.35 10.71 27.01
CA ALA A 372 5.34 11.30 26.13
C ALA A 372 4.54 10.22 25.40
N ALA A 373 3.29 10.53 25.09
CA ALA A 373 2.50 9.73 24.16
C ALA A 373 2.77 10.20 22.72
N ILE A 374 3.38 9.34 21.91
CA ILE A 374 3.77 9.60 20.52
C ILE A 374 3.04 8.61 19.61
N GLN A 375 2.35 9.15 18.61
CA GLN A 375 1.69 8.38 17.57
C GLN A 375 2.25 8.76 16.20
N VAL A 376 2.87 7.79 15.52
CA VAL A 376 3.35 7.96 14.14
C VAL A 376 2.19 7.73 13.15
N LEU A 377 2.01 8.67 12.23
CA LEU A 377 1.00 8.70 11.18
C LEU A 377 1.67 8.36 9.85
N SER A 378 1.09 7.40 9.12
CA SER A 378 1.53 7.03 7.76
C SER A 378 0.89 7.93 6.71
N TYR A 379 1.43 7.93 5.48
CA TYR A 379 0.81 8.63 4.35
C TYR A 379 -0.61 8.12 4.11
N SER A 380 -0.79 6.82 4.23
CA SER A 380 -2.08 6.13 4.14
C SER A 380 -3.09 6.59 5.20
N ASP A 381 -2.65 6.83 6.45
CA ASP A 381 -3.52 7.35 7.52
C ASP A 381 -4.02 8.79 7.24
N ILE A 382 -3.24 9.57 6.48
CA ILE A 382 -3.53 10.98 6.14
C ILE A 382 -4.37 11.08 4.85
N MET A 383 -4.15 10.19 3.88
CA MET A 383 -4.83 10.22 2.57
C MET A 383 -6.11 9.38 2.50
N TYR A 384 -6.14 8.21 3.14
CA TYR A 384 -7.28 7.28 3.09
C TYR A 384 -8.26 7.44 4.25
N SER A 385 -8.00 8.38 5.15
CA SER A 385 -9.03 8.94 6.00
C SER A 385 -10.06 9.67 5.12
N GLY A 386 -11.13 8.97 4.75
CA GLY A 386 -12.14 9.40 3.77
C GLY A 386 -12.98 10.64 4.12
N ASP A 387 -12.47 11.55 4.97
CA ASP A 387 -13.14 12.77 5.47
C ASP A 387 -12.18 13.86 6.04
N TYR A 388 -10.86 13.75 5.93
CA TYR A 388 -9.97 14.28 6.98
C TYR A 388 -9.52 15.76 6.91
N LEU A 389 -9.81 16.51 5.83
CA LEU A 389 -9.39 17.93 5.72
C LEU A 389 -10.45 18.94 5.25
N LYS A 390 -11.71 18.54 4.95
CA LYS A 390 -12.74 19.51 4.48
C LYS A 390 -13.81 19.91 5.48
N THR A 391 -13.88 19.32 6.67
CA THR A 391 -14.74 19.88 7.73
C THR A 391 -14.22 19.42 9.07
N TRP A 392 -13.41 20.25 9.73
CA TRP A 392 -12.89 19.90 11.05
C TRP A 392 -14.05 19.49 11.97
N ARG A 393 -13.94 18.27 12.50
CA ARG A 393 -14.83 17.69 13.49
C ARG A 393 -14.66 18.34 14.87
N PHE A 394 -14.23 19.59 14.92
CA PHE A 394 -14.40 20.48 16.07
C PHE A 394 -15.83 21.04 16.15
N GLY A 395 -16.69 20.84 15.16
CA GLY A 395 -18.13 21.05 15.35
C GLY A 395 -18.75 20.06 16.32
N LEU A 396 -18.42 18.76 16.25
CA LEU A 396 -19.01 17.76 17.15
C LEU A 396 -18.09 17.41 18.32
N ALA A 397 -16.76 17.48 18.17
CA ALA A 397 -15.86 17.34 19.31
C ALA A 397 -15.88 18.61 20.17
N ALA A 398 -15.93 19.85 19.66
CA ALA A 398 -16.14 21.03 20.51
C ALA A 398 -17.59 21.20 20.96
N PHE A 399 -18.61 20.75 20.19
CA PHE A 399 -19.96 20.59 20.77
C PHE A 399 -20.00 19.52 21.84
N LEU A 400 -19.19 18.45 21.77
CA LEU A 400 -19.04 17.41 22.80
C LEU A 400 -18.02 17.77 23.90
N LYS A 401 -17.10 18.72 23.69
CA LYS A 401 -16.08 19.20 24.64
C LYS A 401 -16.59 20.43 25.38
N ASP A 402 -17.44 21.25 24.77
CA ASP A 402 -18.33 22.20 25.43
C ASP A 402 -19.52 21.48 26.05
N LEU A 403 -20.12 20.43 25.45
CA LEU A 403 -21.02 19.57 26.22
C LEU A 403 -20.28 18.84 27.33
N GLN A 404 -19.03 18.38 27.17
CA GLN A 404 -18.31 17.70 28.26
C GLN A 404 -17.75 18.69 29.27
N LYS A 405 -17.39 19.92 28.92
CA LYS A 405 -17.05 20.99 29.88
C LYS A 405 -18.30 21.49 30.58
N ASP A 406 -19.42 21.64 29.90
CA ASP A 406 -20.70 22.00 30.51
C ASP A 406 -21.34 20.83 31.24
N THR A 407 -21.11 19.57 30.84
CA THR A 407 -21.55 18.34 31.53
C THR A 407 -20.58 17.96 32.64
N PHE A 408 -19.31 18.33 32.58
CA PHE A 408 -18.36 18.21 33.69
C PHE A 408 -18.59 19.34 34.68
N ARG A 409 -18.86 20.57 34.25
CA ARG A 409 -19.32 21.67 35.12
C ARG A 409 -20.70 21.38 35.70
N LEU A 410 -21.64 20.81 34.94
CA LEU A 410 -22.93 20.32 35.46
C LEU A 410 -22.75 19.10 36.36
N ARG A 411 -21.87 18.14 36.04
CA ARG A 411 -21.63 16.95 36.88
C ARG A 411 -20.92 17.34 38.16
N GLN A 412 -19.90 18.17 38.10
CA GLN A 412 -19.16 18.67 39.24
C GLN A 412 -20.05 19.63 40.05
N SER A 413 -20.95 20.39 39.41
CA SER A 413 -21.99 21.17 40.09
C SER A 413 -23.06 20.28 40.71
N ILE A 414 -23.52 19.20 40.06
CA ILE A 414 -24.51 18.24 40.58
C ILE A 414 -23.89 17.37 41.68
N GLU A 415 -22.66 16.88 41.51
CA GLU A 415 -21.92 16.09 42.49
C GLU A 415 -21.47 16.96 43.67
N ASN A 416 -21.00 18.19 43.45
CA ASN A 416 -20.79 19.14 44.57
C ASN A 416 -22.12 19.51 45.22
N ASN A 417 -23.20 19.75 44.47
CA ASN A 417 -24.48 20.07 45.09
C ASN A 417 -25.09 18.86 45.80
N GLN A 418 -24.95 17.64 45.31
CA GLN A 418 -25.38 16.40 45.98
C GLN A 418 -24.51 16.05 47.18
N ARG A 419 -23.19 16.29 47.10
CA ARG A 419 -22.26 16.14 48.23
C ARG A 419 -22.53 17.19 49.30
N ILE A 420 -22.75 18.45 48.92
CA ILE A 420 -23.16 19.53 49.82
C ILE A 420 -24.55 19.21 50.40
N LEU A 421 -25.52 18.73 49.63
CA LEU A 421 -26.83 18.30 50.15
C LEU A 421 -26.70 17.13 51.13
N LYS A 422 -25.77 16.20 50.90
CA LYS A 422 -25.47 15.08 51.81
C LYS A 422 -24.72 15.53 53.07
N GLU A 423 -23.79 16.48 52.95
CA GLU A 423 -23.13 17.13 54.09
C GLU A 423 -24.14 17.97 54.89
N TYR A 424 -25.11 18.62 54.25
CA TYR A 424 -26.23 19.32 54.89
C TYR A 424 -27.21 18.32 55.54
N ASP A 425 -27.54 17.19 54.91
CA ASP A 425 -28.36 16.12 55.50
C ASP A 425 -27.64 15.47 56.70
N GLU A 426 -26.33 15.25 56.62
CA GLU A 426 -25.50 14.77 57.74
C GLU A 426 -25.35 15.84 58.83
N LEU A 427 -25.31 17.14 58.50
CA LEU A 427 -25.38 18.23 59.48
C LEU A 427 -26.77 18.36 60.10
N ILE A 428 -27.85 18.11 59.35
CA ILE A 428 -29.22 18.13 59.84
C ILE A 428 -29.47 16.94 60.75
N VAL A 429 -28.98 15.75 60.39
CA VAL A 429 -29.06 14.54 61.22
C VAL A 429 -28.11 14.66 62.43
N GLY A 430 -26.90 15.17 62.24
CA GLY A 430 -25.91 15.38 63.31
C GLY A 430 -26.29 16.50 64.29
N ASN A 431 -26.93 17.57 63.80
CA ASN A 431 -27.49 18.61 64.66
C ASN A 431 -28.87 18.24 65.21
N ALA A 432 -29.68 17.41 64.54
CA ALA A 432 -30.90 16.87 65.15
C ALA A 432 -30.59 16.01 66.40
N VAL A 433 -29.40 15.39 66.44
CA VAL A 433 -28.88 14.66 67.61
C VAL A 433 -28.26 15.60 68.67
N LYS A 434 -27.78 16.81 68.29
CA LYS A 434 -27.29 17.83 69.26
C LYS A 434 -28.36 18.81 69.74
N ILE A 435 -29.47 18.96 69.02
CA ILE A 435 -30.61 19.83 69.34
C ILE A 435 -31.48 19.23 70.46
N SER A 436 -31.36 17.93 70.77
CA SER A 436 -31.97 17.35 71.96
C SER A 436 -31.24 17.68 73.29
N THR A 437 -30.17 18.49 73.26
CA THR A 437 -29.34 18.78 74.46
C THR A 437 -29.01 20.26 74.71
N LEU A 438 -29.61 21.21 73.99
CA LEU A 438 -29.40 22.65 74.22
C LEU A 438 -30.74 23.39 74.40
N GLU A 439 -31.24 23.37 75.64
CA GLU A 439 -32.21 24.37 76.09
C GLU A 439 -31.50 25.72 76.19
N ASN A 440 -32.08 26.76 75.58
CA ASN A 440 -31.68 28.18 75.61
C ASN A 440 -30.80 28.71 74.44
N ASN A 441 -31.35 28.77 73.22
CA ASN A 441 -31.26 29.95 72.34
C ASN A 441 -32.11 29.80 71.05
N GLU A 442 -33.44 29.86 71.17
CA GLU A 442 -34.37 29.66 70.04
C GLU A 442 -34.22 30.66 68.88
N ARG A 443 -33.79 31.90 69.14
CA ARG A 443 -33.72 32.94 68.10
C ARG A 443 -32.57 32.72 67.11
N SER A 444 -31.41 32.29 67.59
CA SER A 444 -30.23 32.06 66.75
C SER A 444 -30.38 30.78 65.92
N LEU A 445 -31.05 29.75 66.47
CA LEU A 445 -31.32 28.48 65.78
C LEU A 445 -32.33 28.62 64.63
N LYS A 446 -33.39 29.43 64.81
CA LYS A 446 -34.36 29.71 63.72
C LYS A 446 -33.73 30.46 62.55
N ALA A 447 -32.82 31.38 62.81
CA ALA A 447 -32.14 32.13 61.75
C ALA A 447 -31.21 31.23 60.92
N ILE A 448 -30.47 30.33 61.58
CA ILE A 448 -29.58 29.37 60.91
C ILE A 448 -30.37 28.32 60.12
N ALA A 449 -31.45 27.77 60.69
CA ALA A 449 -32.31 26.77 60.03
C ALA A 449 -33.04 27.34 58.81
N ASN A 450 -33.51 28.59 58.88
CA ASN A 450 -34.14 29.24 57.73
C ASN A 450 -33.15 29.53 56.60
N ASN A 451 -31.91 29.94 56.91
CA ASN A 451 -30.87 30.12 55.89
C ASN A 451 -30.49 28.78 55.24
N TYR A 452 -30.38 27.71 56.03
CA TYR A 452 -30.10 26.35 55.55
C TYR A 452 -31.21 25.82 54.63
N MET A 453 -32.48 25.97 55.02
CA MET A 453 -33.61 25.52 54.20
C MET A 453 -33.77 26.32 52.91
N HIS A 454 -33.47 27.61 52.93
CA HIS A 454 -33.49 28.44 51.72
C HIS A 454 -32.40 28.04 50.72
N GLU A 455 -31.18 27.74 51.19
CA GLU A 455 -30.11 27.23 50.32
C GLU A 455 -30.42 25.81 49.79
N TYR A 456 -30.97 24.93 50.63
CA TYR A 456 -31.35 23.57 50.25
C TYR A 456 -32.40 23.58 49.13
N GLN A 457 -33.46 24.40 49.27
CA GLN A 457 -34.50 24.53 48.25
C GLN A 457 -33.96 25.13 46.95
N ARG A 458 -33.13 26.17 47.03
CA ARG A 458 -32.52 26.83 45.86
C ARG A 458 -31.62 25.88 45.05
N LYS A 459 -30.86 25.00 45.72
CA LYS A 459 -30.02 23.99 45.04
C LYS A 459 -30.82 22.82 44.48
N ASN A 460 -31.90 22.40 45.13
CA ASN A 460 -32.77 21.32 44.63
C ASN A 460 -33.53 21.74 43.36
N GLU A 461 -33.89 23.02 43.24
CA GLU A 461 -34.57 23.56 42.08
C GLU A 461 -33.64 23.65 40.85
N GLN A 462 -32.35 23.97 41.04
CA GLN A 462 -31.33 23.91 39.98
C GLN A 462 -31.16 22.48 39.42
N ILE A 463 -31.18 21.44 40.26
CA ILE A 463 -31.06 20.04 39.83
C ILE A 463 -32.29 19.59 39.01
N ARG A 464 -33.49 20.05 39.38
CA ARG A 464 -34.74 19.77 38.63
C ARG A 464 -34.79 20.44 37.26
N LEU A 465 -34.19 21.63 37.10
CA LEU A 465 -34.10 22.33 35.81
C LEU A 465 -33.12 21.62 34.86
N ILE A 466 -32.01 21.09 35.37
CA ILE A 466 -31.00 20.37 34.57
C ILE A 466 -31.53 19.02 34.04
N THR A 467 -32.31 18.31 34.85
CA THR A 467 -32.82 16.96 34.51
C THR A 467 -33.97 16.95 33.49
N ARG A 468 -34.54 18.11 33.15
CA ARG A 468 -35.60 18.26 32.11
C ARG A 468 -35.06 18.67 30.72
N SER A 469 -33.75 18.85 30.56
CA SER A 469 -33.12 19.23 29.28
C SER A 469 -33.18 18.11 28.22
N PRO A 470 -33.45 18.42 26.94
CA PRO A 470 -33.44 17.45 25.83
C PRO A 470 -32.12 16.67 25.70
N LEU A 471 -30.99 17.28 26.07
CA LEU A 471 -29.66 16.65 26.05
C LEU A 471 -29.55 15.50 27.06
N TYR A 472 -30.19 15.59 28.24
CA TYR A 472 -30.16 14.50 29.24
C TYR A 472 -30.93 13.26 28.77
N ARG A 473 -32.02 13.45 28.01
CA ARG A 473 -32.84 12.36 27.45
C ARG A 473 -32.17 11.61 26.28
N ILE A 474 -31.23 12.25 25.57
CA ILE A 474 -30.45 11.65 24.47
C ILE A 474 -29.26 10.83 24.99
N PHE A 475 -28.67 11.22 26.13
CA PHE A 475 -27.44 10.60 26.64
C PHE A 475 -27.64 9.38 27.56
N GLU A 476 -28.84 9.17 28.11
CA GLU A 476 -29.18 8.01 28.97
C GLU A 476 -29.02 6.65 28.24
N PRO A 477 -29.54 6.47 27.00
CA PRO A 477 -29.36 5.21 26.25
C PRO A 477 -27.90 4.95 25.83
N LEU A 478 -27.14 6.01 25.53
CA LEU A 478 -25.71 5.93 25.18
C LEU A 478 -24.84 5.58 26.41
N ARG A 479 -25.25 5.97 27.62
CA ARG A 479 -24.61 5.51 28.86
C ARG A 479 -24.87 4.03 29.13
N PHE A 480 -26.04 3.51 28.79
CA PHE A 480 -26.32 2.06 28.87
C PHE A 480 -25.40 1.26 27.93
N ILE A 481 -25.08 1.81 26.75
CA ILE A 481 -24.20 1.17 25.77
C ILE A 481 -22.71 1.34 26.14
N LYS A 482 -22.27 2.54 26.54
CA LYS A 482 -20.87 2.83 26.83
C LYS A 482 -20.37 2.25 28.16
N ARG A 483 -21.23 2.13 29.20
CA ARG A 483 -20.89 1.38 30.44
C ARG A 483 -20.83 -0.14 30.21
N GLN A 484 -21.37 -0.65 29.11
CA GLN A 484 -21.40 -2.08 28.81
C GLN A 484 -20.33 -2.51 27.79
N ILE A 485 -19.69 -1.58 27.06
CA ILE A 485 -18.70 -1.94 26.01
C ILE A 485 -17.35 -2.40 26.58
N PHE A 486 -16.95 -1.97 27.78
CA PHE A 486 -15.78 -2.53 28.48
C PHE A 486 -16.11 -3.74 29.40
N SER A 487 -17.37 -4.18 29.44
CA SER A 487 -17.78 -5.39 30.18
C SER A 487 -18.10 -6.59 29.26
N ILE A 488 -17.80 -6.50 27.95
CA ILE A 488 -18.11 -7.57 26.99
C ILE A 488 -17.18 -8.80 27.13
N ILE A 489 -16.02 -8.65 27.78
CA ILE A 489 -15.05 -9.74 27.99
C ILE A 489 -14.94 -10.14 29.48
N ARG A 490 -16.05 -10.05 30.24
CA ARG A 490 -16.50 -11.08 31.22
C ARG A 490 -17.68 -10.61 32.10
N PRO A 491 -18.55 -11.54 32.57
CA PRO A 491 -18.72 -12.91 32.13
C PRO A 491 -19.89 -12.98 31.15
N LEU A 492 -19.60 -13.38 29.90
CA LEU A 492 -20.56 -14.18 29.14
C LEU A 492 -21.03 -15.29 30.09
N GLY A 493 -22.34 -15.44 30.29
CA GLY A 493 -22.90 -16.29 31.35
C GLY A 493 -22.22 -17.67 31.43
N ALA A 494 -22.17 -18.23 32.64
CA ALA A 494 -21.45 -19.46 33.02
C ALA A 494 -21.04 -20.34 31.82
N MET A 495 -19.76 -20.28 31.45
CA MET A 495 -19.22 -21.14 30.40
C MET A 495 -19.35 -22.59 30.85
N ARG A 496 -19.80 -23.44 29.94
CA ARG A 496 -19.93 -24.87 30.18
C ARG A 496 -18.62 -25.53 29.82
N THR A 497 -18.04 -26.27 30.77
CA THR A 497 -16.92 -27.17 30.49
C THR A 497 -17.39 -28.26 29.54
N ILE A 498 -16.57 -28.55 28.54
CA ILE A 498 -16.78 -29.64 27.59
C ILE A 498 -15.95 -30.82 28.06
N GLU A 499 -16.59 -31.98 28.12
CA GLU A 499 -15.89 -33.26 28.20
C GLU A 499 -15.72 -33.76 26.77
N LEU A 500 -14.46 -33.81 26.31
CA LEU A 500 -14.10 -34.31 24.99
C LEU A 500 -14.16 -35.84 25.02
N ILE A 501 -14.99 -36.43 24.17
CA ILE A 501 -15.18 -37.88 24.11
C ILE A 501 -14.61 -38.40 22.78
N PRO A 502 -13.66 -39.34 22.80
CA PRO A 502 -13.15 -39.96 21.57
C PRO A 502 -14.27 -40.60 20.73
N MET A 503 -14.23 -40.38 19.43
CA MET A 503 -15.18 -40.97 18.47
C MET A 503 -14.52 -42.01 17.57
N SER A 504 -13.61 -41.59 16.70
CA SER A 504 -12.92 -42.45 15.73
C SER A 504 -11.49 -41.95 15.54
N GLY A 505 -10.52 -42.84 15.33
CA GLY A 505 -9.12 -42.45 15.10
C GLY A 505 -8.41 -41.78 16.27
N VAL A 506 -8.96 -41.86 17.49
CA VAL A 506 -8.40 -41.22 18.70
C VAL A 506 -8.38 -42.18 19.87
N LEU A 507 -7.21 -42.35 20.48
CA LEU A 507 -7.03 -43.03 21.76
C LEU A 507 -6.93 -41.99 22.90
N ALA A 508 -7.71 -42.15 23.96
CA ALA A 508 -7.54 -41.34 25.17
C ALA A 508 -6.53 -41.99 26.12
N GLU A 509 -5.36 -41.36 26.29
CA GLU A 509 -4.30 -41.86 27.17
C GLU A 509 -4.49 -41.42 28.63
N ALA A 510 -4.98 -40.21 28.83
CA ALA A 510 -5.31 -39.63 30.12
C ALA A 510 -6.43 -38.58 29.96
N PRO A 511 -7.09 -38.12 31.03
CA PRO A 511 -8.11 -37.07 30.93
C PRO A 511 -7.57 -35.82 30.22
N GLY A 512 -8.12 -35.50 29.05
CA GLY A 512 -7.70 -34.35 28.23
C GLY A 512 -6.47 -34.60 27.35
N VAL A 513 -5.91 -35.82 27.32
CA VAL A 513 -4.76 -36.20 26.48
C VAL A 513 -5.19 -37.28 25.48
N PHE A 514 -4.95 -37.00 24.21
CA PHE A 514 -5.45 -37.77 23.06
C PHE A 514 -4.31 -38.09 22.10
N LEU A 515 -4.22 -39.33 21.66
CA LEU A 515 -3.31 -39.75 20.60
C LEU A 515 -4.09 -40.00 19.31
N SER A 516 -3.70 -39.35 18.23
CA SER A 516 -4.30 -39.55 16.90
C SER A 516 -3.78 -40.85 16.28
N GLU A 517 -4.63 -41.86 16.12
CA GLU A 517 -4.27 -43.18 15.59
C GLU A 517 -4.28 -43.24 14.06
N ASN A 518 -4.93 -42.29 13.39
CA ASN A 518 -5.02 -42.18 11.94
C ASN A 518 -5.03 -40.70 11.50
N GLU A 519 -5.28 -40.45 10.22
CA GLU A 519 -5.33 -39.11 9.61
C GLU A 519 -6.70 -38.41 9.72
N ASP A 520 -7.65 -39.01 10.47
CA ASP A 520 -8.97 -38.41 10.76
C ASP A 520 -9.37 -38.64 12.24
N PRO A 521 -8.60 -38.06 13.19
CA PRO A 521 -8.85 -38.15 14.62
C PRO A 521 -10.04 -37.28 15.07
N GLN A 522 -11.13 -37.92 15.47
CA GLN A 522 -12.41 -37.28 15.79
C GLN A 522 -12.74 -37.32 17.29
N LEU A 523 -13.08 -36.15 17.84
CA LEU A 523 -13.61 -35.97 19.18
C LEU A 523 -15.03 -35.42 19.14
N LEU A 524 -15.88 -35.85 20.06
CA LEU A 524 -17.19 -35.25 20.29
C LEU A 524 -17.03 -33.97 21.13
N LEU A 525 -17.49 -32.83 20.60
CA LEU A 525 -17.38 -31.53 21.25
C LEU A 525 -18.69 -31.10 21.97
N ILE A 526 -19.82 -31.05 21.26
CA ILE A 526 -21.11 -30.62 21.84
C ILE A 526 -22.24 -31.49 21.31
N ARG A 527 -23.10 -32.03 22.18
CA ARG A 527 -24.35 -32.70 21.78
C ARG A 527 -25.49 -31.68 21.59
N LYS A 528 -26.28 -31.85 20.53
CA LYS A 528 -27.48 -31.05 20.16
C LYS A 528 -27.22 -29.55 20.12
N ALA A 529 -26.32 -29.13 19.23
CA ALA A 529 -25.97 -27.72 19.07
C ALA A 529 -27.05 -26.96 18.28
N LYS A 530 -27.44 -25.78 18.77
CA LYS A 530 -28.47 -24.94 18.13
C LYS A 530 -27.81 -23.84 17.32
N LYS A 531 -28.35 -23.54 16.13
CA LYS A 531 -27.88 -22.44 15.28
C LYS A 531 -27.66 -21.14 16.05
N GLY A 532 -26.58 -20.42 15.77
CA GLY A 532 -26.22 -19.16 16.43
C GLY A 532 -24.75 -19.05 16.79
N LEU A 533 -24.38 -17.94 17.41
CA LEU A 533 -22.99 -17.62 17.75
C LEU A 533 -22.56 -18.30 19.06
N TYR A 534 -21.43 -18.99 19.02
CA TYR A 534 -20.75 -19.63 20.13
C TYR A 534 -19.45 -18.88 20.41
N TYR A 535 -19.06 -18.86 21.68
CA TYR A 535 -17.74 -18.43 22.11
C TYR A 535 -17.08 -19.62 22.80
N PHE A 536 -15.91 -20.00 22.29
CA PHE A 536 -15.07 -21.08 22.77
C PHE A 536 -13.83 -20.52 23.44
N ARG A 537 -13.36 -21.23 24.45
CA ARG A 537 -12.10 -21.01 25.12
C ARG A 537 -11.49 -22.35 25.44
N TRP A 538 -10.21 -22.53 25.18
CA TRP A 538 -9.51 -23.77 25.49
C TRP A 538 -8.07 -23.46 25.84
N ASN A 539 -7.40 -24.39 26.52
CA ASN A 539 -5.96 -24.35 26.71
C ASN A 539 -5.41 -25.70 26.27
N GLY A 540 -4.45 -25.72 25.36
CA GLY A 540 -3.91 -26.99 24.93
C GLY A 540 -2.59 -26.87 24.19
N LYS A 541 -1.94 -28.02 24.07
CA LYS A 541 -0.73 -28.22 23.29
C LYS A 541 -0.84 -29.52 22.51
N ALA A 542 -0.01 -29.67 21.49
CA ALA A 542 0.20 -30.92 20.80
C ALA A 542 1.70 -31.15 20.62
N SER A 543 2.11 -32.40 20.43
CA SER A 543 3.48 -32.77 20.08
C SER A 543 3.98 -32.06 18.80
N ARG A 544 3.05 -31.57 17.98
CA ARG A 544 3.27 -30.67 16.85
C ARG A 544 2.12 -29.69 16.69
N ALA A 545 2.42 -28.50 16.17
CA ALA A 545 1.46 -27.56 15.61
C ALA A 545 0.37 -28.27 14.77
N THR A 546 -0.88 -28.17 15.20
CA THR A 546 -1.98 -28.94 14.59
C THR A 546 -3.24 -28.09 14.53
N LEU A 547 -3.92 -28.07 13.38
CA LEU A 547 -5.17 -27.32 13.20
C LEU A 547 -6.34 -28.04 13.89
N LEU A 548 -7.12 -27.29 14.65
CA LEU A 548 -8.38 -27.71 15.25
C LEU A 548 -9.55 -27.25 14.39
N GLN A 549 -10.39 -28.18 13.94
CA GLN A 549 -11.59 -27.89 13.16
C GLN A 549 -12.84 -28.45 13.81
N ILE A 550 -13.94 -27.70 13.74
CA ILE A 550 -15.26 -28.11 14.22
C ILE A 550 -16.13 -28.48 13.03
N TYR A 551 -16.70 -29.68 13.05
CA TYR A 551 -17.66 -30.14 12.04
C TYR A 551 -19.06 -30.23 12.65
N PRO A 552 -20.05 -29.49 12.13
CA PRO A 552 -21.43 -29.68 12.51
C PRO A 552 -22.00 -30.91 11.79
N VAL A 553 -22.46 -31.89 12.56
CA VAL A 553 -23.04 -33.13 12.03
C VAL A 553 -24.57 -33.09 12.14
N VAL A 554 -25.25 -33.34 11.02
CA VAL A 554 -26.72 -33.37 10.93
C VAL A 554 -27.13 -34.69 10.30
N GLN A 555 -27.99 -35.46 10.97
CA GLN A 555 -28.45 -36.79 10.55
C GLN A 555 -27.32 -37.79 10.26
N GLY A 556 -26.14 -37.58 10.85
CA GLY A 556 -24.95 -38.42 10.65
C GLY A 556 -24.08 -38.02 9.46
N GLU A 557 -24.43 -36.95 8.73
CA GLU A 557 -23.66 -36.44 7.60
C GLU A 557 -23.00 -35.09 7.96
N THR A 558 -21.81 -34.84 7.39
CA THR A 558 -21.09 -33.55 7.44
C THR A 558 -20.21 -33.41 6.20
N THR A 559 -19.85 -32.19 5.81
CA THR A 559 -19.00 -31.92 4.65
C THR A 559 -17.82 -31.03 5.04
N GLU A 560 -16.70 -31.13 4.31
CA GLU A 560 -15.55 -30.22 4.46
C GLU A 560 -15.94 -28.74 4.32
N LEU A 561 -16.99 -28.45 3.55
CA LEU A 561 -17.52 -27.10 3.35
C LEU A 561 -18.24 -26.54 4.58
N ASP A 562 -18.60 -27.40 5.53
CA ASP A 562 -19.22 -27.03 6.80
C ASP A 562 -18.22 -26.98 7.96
N ALA A 563 -16.94 -27.32 7.70
CA ALA A 563 -15.87 -27.29 8.68
C ALA A 563 -15.58 -25.85 9.13
N ILE A 564 -15.61 -25.62 10.45
CA ILE A 564 -15.32 -24.32 11.04
C ILE A 564 -13.99 -24.40 11.78
N ARG A 565 -12.99 -23.65 11.34
CA ARG A 565 -11.68 -23.61 12.03
C ARG A 565 -11.86 -23.05 13.45
N LEU A 566 -11.45 -23.82 14.46
CA LEU A 566 -11.44 -23.39 15.85
C LEU A 566 -10.11 -22.71 16.21
N GLY A 567 -8.99 -23.12 15.62
CA GLY A 567 -7.66 -22.55 15.89
C GLY A 567 -6.59 -23.62 15.69
N SER A 568 -5.43 -23.47 16.29
CA SER A 568 -4.36 -24.47 16.30
C SER A 568 -3.98 -24.86 17.73
N LEU A 569 -3.43 -26.06 17.92
CA LEU A 569 -2.64 -26.43 19.10
C LEU A 569 -1.17 -26.26 18.75
N GLU A 570 -0.42 -25.51 19.56
CA GLU A 570 1.03 -25.36 19.40
C GLU A 570 1.78 -26.40 20.24
N THR A 571 3.11 -26.44 20.13
CA THR A 571 3.96 -27.28 20.99
C THR A 571 3.96 -26.84 22.45
N GLU A 572 3.68 -25.56 22.70
CA GLU A 572 3.50 -24.98 24.04
C GLU A 572 2.02 -24.78 24.35
N ALA A 573 1.67 -24.96 25.63
CA ALA A 573 0.28 -24.83 26.07
C ALA A 573 -0.12 -23.36 26.15
N GLU A 574 -1.07 -22.95 25.32
CA GLU A 574 -1.57 -21.58 25.28
C GLU A 574 -3.09 -21.54 25.46
N GLN A 575 -3.57 -20.54 26.22
CA GLN A 575 -4.99 -20.28 26.33
C GLN A 575 -5.49 -19.51 25.10
N LYS A 576 -6.32 -20.16 24.29
CA LYS A 576 -6.92 -19.59 23.08
C LYS A 576 -8.42 -19.36 23.25
N GLU A 577 -8.96 -18.39 22.52
CA GLU A 577 -10.36 -17.98 22.57
C GLU A 577 -10.87 -17.68 21.15
N ARG A 578 -12.07 -18.16 20.78
CA ARG A 578 -12.62 -17.92 19.43
C ARG A 578 -14.14 -17.84 19.42
N PHE A 579 -14.69 -17.03 18.51
CA PHE A 579 -16.11 -17.01 18.20
C PHE A 579 -16.41 -17.88 16.97
N VAL A 580 -17.42 -18.73 17.07
CA VAL A 580 -17.83 -19.71 16.06
C VAL A 580 -19.33 -19.56 15.81
N TYR A 581 -19.76 -19.29 14.58
CA TYR A 581 -21.19 -19.22 14.27
C TYR A 581 -21.69 -20.50 13.63
N LEU A 582 -22.70 -21.12 14.22
CA LEU A 582 -23.32 -22.33 13.70
C LEU A 582 -24.55 -21.99 12.82
N ARG A 583 -24.51 -22.35 11.53
CA ARG A 583 -25.53 -22.01 10.51
C ARG A 583 -26.89 -22.67 10.73
N HIS A 584 -26.87 -23.95 11.08
CA HIS A 584 -28.05 -24.79 11.27
C HIS A 584 -28.01 -25.46 12.65
N ASN A 585 -29.11 -26.08 13.07
CA ASN A 585 -29.01 -26.94 14.26
C ASN A 585 -28.22 -28.19 13.86
N ALA A 586 -27.32 -28.64 14.73
CA ALA A 586 -26.54 -29.85 14.54
C ALA A 586 -26.88 -30.87 15.63
N ASP A 587 -26.94 -32.15 15.26
CA ASP A 587 -27.15 -33.24 16.21
C ASP A 587 -25.98 -33.33 17.18
N PHE A 588 -24.77 -33.08 16.69
CA PHE A 588 -23.59 -32.79 17.50
C PHE A 588 -22.54 -31.99 16.71
N LEU A 589 -21.60 -31.40 17.45
CA LEU A 589 -20.37 -30.85 16.90
C LEU A 589 -19.24 -31.84 17.15
N ARG A 590 -18.51 -32.17 16.09
CA ARG A 590 -17.27 -32.94 16.08
C ARG A 590 -16.09 -31.98 16.09
N LEU A 591 -15.01 -32.31 16.79
CA LEU A 591 -13.74 -31.58 16.81
C LEU A 591 -12.67 -32.51 16.26
N ASP A 592 -11.96 -32.08 15.22
CA ASP A 592 -10.91 -32.86 14.58
C ASP A 592 -9.55 -32.32 15.01
N LEU A 593 -8.63 -33.24 15.33
CA LEU A 593 -7.28 -32.96 15.81
C LEU A 593 -6.24 -32.95 14.67
N GLY A 594 -6.59 -32.39 13.51
CA GLY A 594 -5.73 -32.32 12.33
C GLY A 594 -5.69 -33.60 11.47
N ASP A 595 -4.81 -33.62 10.48
CA ASP A 595 -4.74 -34.61 9.38
C ASP A 595 -3.56 -35.59 9.48
N LYS A 596 -2.77 -35.53 10.56
CA LYS A 596 -1.58 -36.39 10.75
C LYS A 596 -1.78 -37.42 11.86
N SER A 597 -1.42 -38.67 11.58
CA SER A 597 -1.37 -39.74 12.57
C SER A 597 -0.15 -39.61 13.50
N GLY A 598 -0.25 -40.18 14.71
CA GLY A 598 0.82 -40.19 15.71
C GLY A 598 0.97 -38.90 16.53
N VAL A 599 0.05 -37.94 16.37
CA VAL A 599 0.10 -36.67 17.11
C VAL A 599 -0.55 -36.82 18.48
N GLU A 600 0.24 -36.70 19.55
CA GLU A 600 -0.26 -36.54 20.92
C GLU A 600 -0.74 -35.10 21.12
N SER A 601 -1.99 -34.93 21.57
CA SER A 601 -2.66 -33.66 21.80
C SER A 601 -3.23 -33.61 23.22
N ALA A 602 -2.84 -32.59 23.98
CA ALA A 602 -3.38 -32.30 25.30
C ALA A 602 -4.30 -31.07 25.24
N ILE A 603 -5.62 -31.26 25.31
CA ILE A 603 -6.61 -30.18 25.36
C ILE A 603 -7.27 -30.17 26.74
N ASN A 604 -6.95 -29.14 27.52
CA ASN A 604 -7.44 -28.91 28.85
C ASN A 604 -8.39 -27.70 28.91
N ASP A 605 -9.33 -27.74 29.85
CA ASP A 605 -10.22 -26.62 30.19
C ASP A 605 -11.03 -26.03 29.00
N ILE A 606 -11.35 -26.86 27.98
CA ILE A 606 -12.20 -26.42 26.87
C ILE A 606 -13.61 -26.12 27.35
N LYS A 607 -14.06 -24.90 27.06
CA LYS A 607 -15.27 -24.28 27.56
C LYS A 607 -15.98 -23.56 26.44
N TYR A 608 -17.31 -23.53 26.51
CA TYR A 608 -18.11 -22.76 25.56
C TYR A 608 -19.29 -22.05 26.21
N THR A 609 -19.80 -21.04 25.53
CA THR A 609 -21.10 -20.46 25.80
C THR A 609 -21.77 -20.01 24.51
N ARG A 610 -23.07 -20.29 24.37
CA ARG A 610 -23.87 -19.83 23.21
C ARG A 610 -24.41 -18.44 23.51
N LEU A 611 -24.13 -17.50 22.62
CA LEU A 611 -24.51 -16.12 22.78
C LEU A 611 -25.97 -15.88 22.43
N GLY A 612 -26.65 -15.08 23.25
CA GLY A 612 -27.98 -14.56 22.94
C GLY A 612 -27.92 -13.52 21.81
N ALA A 613 -29.08 -13.20 21.22
CA ALA A 613 -29.17 -12.29 20.07
C ALA A 613 -28.54 -10.91 20.35
N PHE A 614 -28.76 -10.34 21.53
CA PHE A 614 -28.18 -9.04 21.92
C PHE A 614 -26.66 -9.09 22.13
N ALA A 615 -26.14 -10.18 22.70
CA ALA A 615 -24.70 -10.36 22.87
C ALA A 615 -24.01 -10.54 21.50
N SER A 616 -24.65 -11.27 20.59
CA SER A 616 -24.16 -11.46 19.21
C SER A 616 -24.06 -10.14 18.46
N VAL A 617 -25.09 -9.28 18.56
CA VAL A 617 -25.09 -7.93 17.97
C VAL A 617 -23.98 -7.06 18.57
N ARG A 618 -23.79 -7.09 19.90
CA ARG A 618 -22.70 -6.34 20.56
C ARG A 618 -21.31 -6.78 20.10
N VAL A 619 -21.10 -8.08 19.93
CA VAL A 619 -19.83 -8.65 19.46
C VAL A 619 -19.54 -8.21 18.03
N GLY A 620 -20.47 -8.38 17.08
CA GLY A 620 -20.20 -7.93 15.70
C GLY A 620 -20.18 -6.41 15.53
N LEU A 621 -20.85 -5.62 16.37
CA LEU A 621 -20.64 -4.16 16.39
C LEU A 621 -19.21 -3.80 16.84
N ALA A 622 -18.63 -4.53 17.78
CA ALA A 622 -17.25 -4.35 18.19
C ALA A 622 -16.27 -4.73 17.05
N ILE A 623 -16.52 -5.83 16.34
CA ILE A 623 -15.72 -6.28 15.18
C ILE A 623 -15.79 -5.28 14.01
N ILE A 624 -16.98 -4.77 13.69
CA ILE A 624 -17.18 -3.74 12.67
C ILE A 624 -16.44 -2.45 13.06
N SER A 625 -16.38 -2.12 14.35
CA SER A 625 -15.64 -0.96 14.85
C SER A 625 -14.12 -1.14 14.84
N GLN A 626 -13.62 -2.37 14.92
CA GLN A 626 -12.18 -2.70 14.95
C GLN A 626 -11.57 -2.93 13.55
N SER A 627 -12.39 -3.24 12.54
CA SER A 627 -11.96 -3.47 11.16
C SER A 627 -12.37 -2.28 10.27
N THR A 628 -11.68 -1.15 10.37
CA THR A 628 -12.09 0.10 9.69
C THR A 628 -11.81 0.09 8.18
N GLY A 629 -12.90 0.14 7.39
CA GLY A 629 -12.95 0.55 5.98
C GLY A 629 -14.32 1.21 5.69
N TYR A 630 -14.39 2.11 4.70
CA TYR A 630 -15.52 3.04 4.45
C TYR A 630 -16.91 2.36 4.35
N LYS A 631 -17.00 1.18 3.73
CA LYS A 631 -18.25 0.40 3.61
C LYS A 631 -18.83 -0.04 4.97
N LYS A 632 -17.98 -0.35 5.95
CA LYS A 632 -18.36 -0.92 7.25
C LYS A 632 -19.00 0.12 8.19
N TRP A 633 -18.63 1.39 8.06
CA TRP A 633 -19.27 2.50 8.81
C TRP A 633 -20.69 2.81 8.31
N ARG A 634 -20.93 2.71 6.99
CA ARG A 634 -22.29 2.81 6.41
C ARG A 634 -23.19 1.69 6.92
N LEU A 635 -22.69 0.45 6.99
CA LEU A 635 -23.37 -0.70 7.58
C LEU A 635 -23.71 -0.46 9.06
N PHE A 636 -22.76 0.06 9.85
CA PHE A 636 -23.01 0.44 11.25
C PHE A 636 -24.16 1.44 11.39
N MET A 637 -24.15 2.53 10.61
CA MET A 637 -25.22 3.53 10.63
C MET A 637 -26.57 2.98 10.14
N HIS A 638 -26.54 2.04 9.19
CA HIS A 638 -27.74 1.33 8.73
C HIS A 638 -28.37 0.47 9.84
N PHE A 639 -27.58 -0.32 10.57
CA PHE A 639 -28.07 -1.13 11.69
C PHE A 639 -28.62 -0.28 12.83
N VAL A 640 -27.93 0.83 13.16
CA VAL A 640 -28.41 1.80 14.16
C VAL A 640 -29.75 2.40 13.72
N LYS A 641 -29.90 2.76 12.44
CA LYS A 641 -31.16 3.28 11.89
C LYS A 641 -32.29 2.25 11.97
N LEU A 642 -32.04 0.98 11.66
CA LEU A 642 -33.04 -0.09 11.76
C LEU A 642 -33.49 -0.35 13.21
N ILE A 643 -32.55 -0.29 14.17
CA ILE A 643 -32.87 -0.45 15.59
C ILE A 643 -33.68 0.74 16.12
N LEU A 644 -33.29 1.97 15.75
CA LEU A 644 -33.98 3.20 16.17
C LEU A 644 -35.37 3.35 15.54
N THR A 645 -35.62 2.70 14.40
CA THR A 645 -36.94 2.69 13.72
C THR A 645 -37.82 1.49 14.12
N GLY A 646 -37.41 0.70 15.13
CA GLY A 646 -38.21 -0.42 15.65
C GLY A 646 -38.13 -1.72 14.83
N ARG A 647 -37.34 -1.75 13.74
CA ARG A 647 -37.18 -2.90 12.82
C ARG A 647 -36.11 -3.90 13.32
N LYS A 648 -36.24 -4.33 14.58
CA LYS A 648 -35.21 -5.13 15.30
C LYS A 648 -34.96 -6.52 14.67
N ASN A 649 -35.97 -7.14 14.07
CA ASN A 649 -35.83 -8.47 13.47
C ASN A 649 -35.09 -8.44 12.13
N GLU A 650 -35.26 -7.39 11.34
CA GLU A 650 -34.50 -7.20 10.09
C GLU A 650 -33.05 -6.82 10.35
N ALA A 651 -32.79 -5.95 11.33
CA ALA A 651 -31.42 -5.65 11.76
C ALA A 651 -30.69 -6.94 12.19
N LYS A 652 -31.40 -7.85 12.86
CA LYS A 652 -30.86 -9.17 13.25
C LYS A 652 -30.57 -10.06 12.05
N GLN A 653 -31.44 -10.08 11.04
CA GLN A 653 -31.28 -10.91 9.85
C GLN A 653 -30.15 -10.41 8.96
N GLN A 654 -30.13 -9.12 8.63
CA GLN A 654 -29.06 -8.49 7.85
C GLN A 654 -27.69 -8.55 8.56
N PHE A 655 -27.66 -8.47 9.89
CA PHE A 655 -26.40 -8.60 10.64
C PHE A 655 -25.85 -10.02 10.57
N VAL A 656 -26.72 -11.03 10.64
CA VAL A 656 -26.33 -12.43 10.46
C VAL A 656 -25.83 -12.66 9.02
N GLU A 657 -26.51 -12.09 8.02
CA GLU A 657 -26.08 -12.12 6.61
C GLU A 657 -24.73 -11.41 6.37
N THR A 658 -24.50 -10.27 7.00
CA THR A 658 -23.23 -9.53 6.96
C THR A 658 -22.11 -10.28 7.70
N PHE A 659 -22.42 -11.00 8.78
CA PHE A 659 -21.43 -11.83 9.47
C PHE A 659 -21.03 -13.04 8.62
N TYR A 660 -21.94 -13.58 7.80
CA TYR A 660 -21.62 -14.65 6.85
C TYR A 660 -20.73 -14.20 5.70
N SER A 661 -20.79 -12.93 5.28
CA SER A 661 -19.88 -12.41 4.26
C SER A 661 -18.44 -12.21 4.77
N PHE A 662 -18.17 -12.43 6.06
CA PHE A 662 -16.83 -12.26 6.65
C PHE A 662 -16.04 -13.56 6.86
N GLY A 663 -16.52 -14.74 6.41
CA GLY A 663 -15.75 -15.99 6.49
C GLY A 663 -15.56 -16.54 7.91
N ASP A 664 -15.10 -17.80 8.02
CA ASP A 664 -15.15 -18.61 9.24
C ASP A 664 -14.21 -18.14 10.38
N GLY A 665 -14.77 -17.31 11.26
CA GLY A 665 -14.19 -16.98 12.56
C GLY A 665 -13.20 -15.83 12.50
N ILE A 666 -13.49 -14.76 13.22
CA ILE A 666 -12.70 -13.52 13.18
C ILE A 666 -11.48 -13.67 14.10
N ASN A 667 -10.28 -13.68 13.52
CA ASN A 667 -9.06 -13.31 14.23
C ASN A 667 -9.02 -11.80 14.45
N LEU A 668 -8.53 -11.39 15.61
CA LEU A 668 -8.11 -10.02 15.87
C LEU A 668 -6.81 -9.80 15.07
N LYS A 669 -6.87 -8.97 14.01
CA LYS A 669 -5.79 -8.55 13.09
C LYS A 669 -4.42 -9.17 13.39
N MET A 670 -4.07 -10.23 12.65
CA MET A 670 -2.66 -10.59 12.45
C MET A 670 -2.04 -9.66 11.41
N SER A 671 -0.76 -9.29 11.57
CA SER A 671 0.00 -8.61 10.51
C SER A 671 0.34 -9.56 9.37
N ALA A 672 0.73 -9.04 8.20
CA ALA A 672 1.20 -9.88 7.10
C ALA A 672 2.45 -10.68 7.48
N GLU A 673 3.32 -10.12 8.34
CA GLU A 673 4.46 -10.84 8.90
C GLU A 673 4.03 -11.97 9.84
N GLU A 674 3.02 -11.75 10.70
CA GLU A 674 2.48 -12.81 11.57
C GLU A 674 1.76 -13.90 10.78
N ALA A 675 1.00 -13.53 9.73
CA ALA A 675 0.38 -14.46 8.82
C ALA A 675 1.42 -15.32 8.09
N TYR A 676 2.55 -14.72 7.69
CA TYR A 676 3.63 -15.46 7.06
C TYR A 676 4.41 -16.34 8.03
N ALA A 677 4.66 -15.87 9.25
CA ALA A 677 5.25 -16.70 10.30
C ALA A 677 4.39 -17.94 10.61
N ASN A 678 3.06 -17.76 10.65
CA ASN A 678 2.14 -18.89 10.81
C ASN A 678 2.15 -19.82 9.59
N TYR A 679 2.22 -19.27 8.37
CA TYR A 679 2.40 -20.08 7.17
C TYR A 679 3.64 -20.97 7.27
N ILE A 680 4.79 -20.39 7.61
CA ILE A 680 6.06 -21.09 7.82
C ILE A 680 5.85 -22.22 8.84
N HIS A 681 5.23 -21.92 9.99
CA HIS A 681 5.03 -22.91 11.04
C HIS A 681 4.15 -24.09 10.63
N LEU A 682 3.12 -23.85 9.81
CA LEU A 682 2.15 -24.86 9.40
C LEU A 682 2.62 -25.69 8.21
N HIS A 683 3.37 -25.11 7.28
CA HIS A 683 3.68 -25.74 5.98
C HIS A 683 5.11 -26.27 5.88
N GLU A 684 6.04 -25.77 6.71
CA GLU A 684 7.44 -26.18 6.60
C GLU A 684 7.75 -27.47 7.34
N GLN A 685 8.80 -28.14 6.84
CA GLN A 685 9.21 -29.44 7.34
C GLN A 685 10.00 -29.27 8.63
N SER A 686 9.57 -29.98 9.67
CA SER A 686 10.33 -30.08 10.92
C SER A 686 11.67 -30.80 10.70
N GLU A 687 12.64 -30.62 11.59
CA GLU A 687 13.91 -31.37 11.52
C GLU A 687 13.70 -32.89 11.48
N ALA A 688 12.68 -33.39 12.19
CA ALA A 688 12.34 -34.81 12.20
C ALA A 688 11.85 -35.27 10.83
N GLU A 689 11.03 -34.47 10.14
CA GLU A 689 10.57 -34.76 8.77
C GLU A 689 11.71 -34.68 7.76
N VAL A 690 12.58 -33.67 7.84
CA VAL A 690 13.77 -33.57 6.99
C VAL A 690 14.66 -34.82 7.15
N LYS A 691 14.79 -35.35 8.39
CA LYS A 691 15.48 -36.62 8.65
C LYS A 691 14.71 -37.82 8.07
N ALA A 692 13.39 -37.85 8.18
CA ALA A 692 12.55 -38.92 7.64
C ALA A 692 12.57 -38.96 6.09
N GLN A 693 12.59 -37.80 5.44
CA GLN A 693 12.72 -37.65 3.99
C GLN A 693 13.98 -38.34 3.45
N ARG A 694 15.09 -38.36 4.21
CA ARG A 694 16.30 -39.12 3.82
C ARG A 694 16.05 -40.62 3.71
N ILE A 695 15.16 -41.15 4.54
CA ILE A 695 14.76 -42.56 4.49
C ILE A 695 13.83 -42.76 3.29
N VAL A 696 12.76 -41.97 3.19
CA VAL A 696 11.76 -42.04 2.11
C VAL A 696 12.40 -41.87 0.73
N SER A 697 13.42 -41.02 0.61
CA SER A 697 14.14 -40.79 -0.65
C SER A 697 14.81 -42.05 -1.22
N ARG A 698 15.02 -43.09 -0.40
CA ARG A 698 15.57 -44.38 -0.82
C ARG A 698 14.54 -45.23 -1.55
N ASP A 699 13.26 -45.03 -1.23
CA ASP A 699 12.13 -45.81 -1.73
C ASP A 699 11.45 -45.15 -2.94
N LEU A 700 11.88 -43.94 -3.32
CA LEU A 700 11.44 -43.29 -4.57
C LEU A 700 11.78 -44.18 -5.77
N SER A 701 10.78 -44.40 -6.63
CA SER A 701 10.88 -45.27 -7.80
C SER A 701 11.90 -44.74 -8.82
N HIS A 702 11.94 -43.44 -9.01
CA HIS A 702 12.90 -42.72 -9.81
C HIS A 702 13.69 -41.76 -8.91
N ARG A 703 15.02 -41.83 -8.98
CA ARG A 703 15.91 -41.06 -8.11
C ARG A 703 16.86 -40.24 -8.98
N PRO A 704 16.38 -39.12 -9.56
CA PRO A 704 17.16 -38.30 -10.47
C PRO A 704 18.35 -37.69 -9.73
N LEU A 705 19.51 -37.62 -10.39
CA LEU A 705 20.59 -36.78 -9.90
C LEU A 705 20.24 -35.32 -10.24
N ILE A 706 20.24 -34.44 -9.24
CA ILE A 706 19.99 -33.01 -9.43
C ILE A 706 21.32 -32.25 -9.33
N SER A 707 21.71 -31.56 -10.39
CA SER A 707 22.87 -30.66 -10.39
C SER A 707 22.46 -29.27 -9.90
N VAL A 708 23.12 -28.79 -8.85
CA VAL A 708 22.95 -27.41 -8.37
C VAL A 708 24.06 -26.56 -8.97
N PHE A 709 23.73 -25.56 -9.77
CA PHE A 709 24.70 -24.60 -10.29
C PHE A 709 24.97 -23.53 -9.25
N ALA A 710 26.25 -23.26 -9.01
CA ALA A 710 26.70 -22.21 -8.11
C ALA A 710 27.75 -21.34 -8.81
N PRO A 711 27.33 -20.44 -9.73
CA PRO A 711 28.24 -19.46 -10.31
C PRO A 711 28.68 -18.47 -9.23
N ILE A 712 29.98 -18.31 -9.02
CA ILE A 712 30.56 -17.39 -8.04
C ILE A 712 30.94 -16.09 -8.73
N ASN A 713 30.05 -15.10 -8.62
CA ASN A 713 30.26 -13.74 -9.11
C ASN A 713 30.32 -12.69 -7.99
N ILE A 714 30.16 -13.12 -6.73
CA ILE A 714 30.40 -12.31 -5.53
C ILE A 714 31.45 -13.00 -4.67
N TYR A 715 32.48 -12.24 -4.32
CA TYR A 715 33.61 -12.74 -3.55
C TYR A 715 33.42 -12.44 -2.05
N ASP A 716 32.46 -13.12 -1.42
CA ASP A 716 32.21 -13.06 0.03
C ASP A 716 32.25 -14.47 0.64
N SER A 717 33.13 -14.69 1.60
CA SER A 717 33.37 -16.00 2.20
C SER A 717 32.20 -16.53 3.03
N ASN A 718 31.42 -15.65 3.67
CA ASN A 718 30.28 -16.06 4.49
C ASN A 718 29.11 -16.46 3.59
N LEU A 719 28.81 -15.67 2.55
CA LEU A 719 27.75 -15.99 1.61
C LEU A 719 28.03 -17.31 0.88
N ILE A 720 29.26 -17.52 0.40
CA ILE A 720 29.68 -18.77 -0.24
C ILE A 720 29.53 -19.95 0.73
N ARG A 721 29.98 -19.79 1.99
CA ARG A 721 29.88 -20.84 3.02
C ARG A 721 28.43 -21.23 3.27
N GLU A 722 27.55 -20.26 3.48
CA GLU A 722 26.14 -20.50 3.78
C GLU A 722 25.40 -21.13 2.59
N MET A 723 25.70 -20.69 1.36
CA MET A 723 25.17 -21.29 0.14
C MET A 723 25.56 -22.78 0.06
N ILE A 724 26.85 -23.12 0.21
CA ILE A 724 27.31 -24.52 0.22
C ILE A 724 26.62 -25.31 1.34
N GLN A 725 26.52 -24.74 2.55
CA GLN A 725 25.87 -25.39 3.69
C GLN A 725 24.38 -25.67 3.44
N SER A 726 23.66 -24.79 2.72
CA SER A 726 22.25 -25.01 2.38
C SER A 726 22.07 -26.22 1.43
N VAL A 727 23.04 -26.48 0.56
CA VAL A 727 23.04 -27.66 -0.32
C VAL A 727 23.46 -28.92 0.44
N LEU A 728 24.43 -28.83 1.36
CA LEU A 728 24.81 -29.93 2.25
C LEU A 728 23.66 -30.37 3.17
N ALA A 729 22.81 -29.43 3.58
CA ALA A 729 21.68 -29.67 4.47
C ALA A 729 20.55 -30.49 3.83
N GLN A 730 20.54 -30.64 2.49
CA GLN A 730 19.43 -31.26 1.76
C GLN A 730 19.09 -32.67 2.26
N SER A 731 17.79 -32.95 2.41
CA SER A 731 17.28 -34.27 2.79
C SER A 731 17.36 -35.28 1.64
N TYR A 732 17.34 -34.80 0.39
CA TYR A 732 17.56 -35.66 -0.77
C TYR A 732 19.06 -35.91 -0.97
N PRO A 733 19.53 -37.16 -1.11
CA PRO A 733 20.96 -37.45 -1.12
C PRO A 733 21.60 -37.41 -2.52
N LYS A 734 20.82 -37.49 -3.61
CA LYS A 734 21.35 -37.56 -4.98
C LYS A 734 21.40 -36.17 -5.62
N TRP A 735 22.43 -35.42 -5.22
CA TRP A 735 22.75 -34.15 -5.84
C TRP A 735 24.24 -34.04 -6.09
N GLU A 736 24.61 -33.13 -6.97
CA GLU A 736 25.97 -32.62 -7.10
C GLU A 736 25.94 -31.08 -7.09
N LEU A 737 27.00 -30.45 -6.58
CA LEU A 737 27.12 -29.00 -6.53
C LEU A 737 28.23 -28.57 -7.49
N CYS A 738 27.85 -27.91 -8.59
CA CYS A 738 28.77 -27.43 -9.62
C CYS A 738 29.12 -25.97 -9.36
N ILE A 739 30.25 -25.75 -8.66
CA ILE A 739 30.77 -24.42 -8.31
C ILE A 739 31.71 -23.94 -9.41
N VAL A 740 31.41 -22.79 -10.00
CA VAL A 740 32.25 -22.22 -11.06
C VAL A 740 32.66 -20.81 -10.70
N GLY A 741 33.97 -20.55 -10.76
CA GLY A 741 34.57 -19.26 -10.51
C GLY A 741 35.44 -18.79 -11.68
N ALA A 742 35.69 -17.48 -11.76
CA ALA A 742 36.69 -16.94 -12.66
C ALA A 742 38.12 -17.17 -12.12
N GLN A 743 39.10 -17.16 -13.02
CA GLN A 743 40.52 -17.37 -12.70
C GLN A 743 41.09 -16.31 -11.75
N ASP A 744 40.48 -15.12 -11.71
CA ASP A 744 40.85 -14.02 -10.82
C ASP A 744 40.21 -14.09 -9.42
N MET A 745 39.46 -15.17 -9.12
CA MET A 745 38.90 -15.38 -7.80
C MET A 745 40.00 -15.41 -6.73
N PRO A 746 39.84 -14.71 -5.58
CA PRO A 746 40.83 -14.73 -4.51
C PRO A 746 41.19 -16.14 -4.02
N GLU A 747 42.49 -16.43 -3.85
CA GLU A 747 42.99 -17.75 -3.42
C GLU A 747 42.36 -18.22 -2.10
N ASN A 748 42.07 -17.32 -1.17
CA ASN A 748 41.42 -17.67 0.10
C ASN A 748 39.97 -18.16 -0.07
N LEU A 749 39.28 -17.76 -1.14
CA LEU A 749 37.94 -18.26 -1.47
C LEU A 749 38.01 -19.58 -2.24
N GLN A 750 38.99 -19.74 -3.13
CA GLN A 750 39.27 -21.02 -3.79
C GLN A 750 39.58 -22.10 -2.74
N SER A 751 40.52 -21.82 -1.82
CA SER A 751 40.88 -22.72 -0.73
C SER A 751 39.69 -23.05 0.18
N LEU A 752 38.81 -22.09 0.47
CA LEU A 752 37.57 -22.36 1.21
C LEU A 752 36.68 -23.39 0.50
N ILE A 753 36.53 -23.28 -0.82
CA ILE A 753 35.71 -24.20 -1.62
C ILE A 753 36.40 -25.57 -1.74
N GLU A 754 37.72 -25.59 -1.89
CA GLU A 754 38.54 -26.80 -1.90
C GLU A 754 38.40 -27.58 -0.60
N ASP A 755 38.47 -26.92 0.56
CA ASP A 755 38.26 -27.54 1.87
C ASP A 755 36.89 -28.24 1.97
N PHE A 756 35.84 -27.63 1.38
CA PHE A 756 34.52 -28.25 1.33
C PHE A 756 34.47 -29.47 0.41
N ALA A 757 35.11 -29.40 -0.76
CA ALA A 757 35.11 -30.50 -1.72
C ALA A 757 35.97 -31.69 -1.29
N ASP A 758 37.05 -31.44 -0.54
CA ASP A 758 37.86 -32.49 0.08
C ASP A 758 37.05 -33.31 1.09
N LEU A 759 36.07 -32.67 1.75
CA LEU A 759 35.16 -33.31 2.71
C LEU A 759 33.90 -33.89 2.05
N GLU A 760 33.49 -33.37 0.90
CA GLU A 760 32.28 -33.77 0.19
C GLU A 760 32.54 -33.98 -1.30
N SER A 761 32.66 -35.26 -1.68
CA SER A 761 32.91 -35.69 -3.07
C SER A 761 31.86 -35.28 -4.11
N ARG A 762 30.65 -34.88 -3.67
CA ARG A 762 29.58 -34.38 -4.55
C ARG A 762 29.78 -32.92 -4.98
N ILE A 763 30.75 -32.21 -4.41
CA ILE A 763 31.11 -30.85 -4.81
C ILE A 763 32.13 -30.92 -5.94
N ARG A 764 31.81 -30.27 -7.06
CA ARG A 764 32.66 -30.17 -8.25
C ARG A 764 32.98 -28.70 -8.46
N MET A 765 34.25 -28.42 -8.74
CA MET A 765 34.72 -27.04 -8.87
C MET A 765 35.45 -26.81 -10.18
N ASP A 766 35.33 -25.60 -10.71
CA ASP A 766 36.17 -25.11 -11.80
C ASP A 766 36.43 -23.61 -11.65
N PHE A 767 37.71 -23.26 -11.50
CA PHE A 767 38.19 -21.87 -11.39
C PHE A 767 39.03 -21.44 -12.60
N THR A 768 38.99 -22.19 -13.70
CA THR A 768 39.84 -21.97 -14.88
C THR A 768 39.24 -20.98 -15.88
N MET A 769 38.05 -20.44 -15.59
CA MET A 769 37.35 -19.55 -16.51
C MET A 769 38.10 -18.22 -16.70
N PRO A 770 38.45 -17.82 -17.94
CA PRO A 770 39.25 -16.61 -18.18
C PRO A 770 38.52 -15.30 -17.84
N THR A 771 37.18 -15.30 -17.88
CA THR A 771 36.34 -14.12 -17.69
C THR A 771 35.17 -14.41 -16.76
N ALA A 772 34.84 -13.46 -15.89
CA ALA A 772 33.75 -13.56 -14.90
C ALA A 772 32.35 -13.28 -15.45
N SER A 773 32.09 -13.48 -16.75
CA SER A 773 30.74 -13.33 -17.29
C SER A 773 29.81 -14.37 -16.68
N TYR A 774 28.69 -13.93 -16.12
CA TYR A 774 27.68 -14.74 -15.46
C TYR A 774 27.11 -15.83 -16.38
N SER A 775 26.78 -15.52 -17.63
CA SER A 775 26.34 -16.53 -18.61
C SER A 775 27.42 -17.58 -18.87
N GLY A 776 28.69 -17.16 -19.00
CA GLY A 776 29.84 -18.04 -19.13
C GLY A 776 30.03 -18.98 -17.93
N LEU A 777 29.89 -18.47 -16.70
CA LEU A 777 29.94 -19.27 -15.47
C LEU A 777 28.81 -20.32 -15.45
N LEU A 778 27.58 -19.93 -15.81
CA LEU A 778 26.43 -20.82 -15.89
C LEU A 778 26.59 -21.89 -16.99
N ASN A 779 27.10 -21.52 -18.16
CA ASN A 779 27.39 -22.45 -19.25
C ASN A 779 28.47 -23.46 -18.87
N ARG A 780 29.49 -23.02 -18.13
CA ARG A 780 30.50 -23.93 -17.62
C ARG A 780 29.92 -24.90 -16.59
N ALA A 781 29.05 -24.43 -15.70
CA ALA A 781 28.31 -25.29 -14.78
C ALA A 781 27.44 -26.31 -15.54
N LEU A 782 26.75 -25.90 -16.61
CA LEU A 782 25.98 -26.79 -17.48
C LEU A 782 26.82 -27.85 -18.20
N ALA A 783 28.05 -27.49 -18.58
CA ALA A 783 29.00 -28.42 -19.16
C ALA A 783 29.54 -29.44 -18.14
N MET A 784 29.65 -29.05 -16.86
CA MET A 784 30.05 -29.93 -15.76
C MET A 784 28.92 -30.86 -15.29
N ALA A 785 27.66 -30.43 -15.44
CA ALA A 785 26.50 -31.13 -14.92
C ALA A 785 26.36 -32.57 -15.45
N GLU A 786 26.27 -33.54 -14.56
CA GLU A 786 25.92 -34.95 -14.81
C GLU A 786 24.48 -35.29 -14.39
N GLY A 787 23.81 -34.39 -13.66
CA GLY A 787 22.42 -34.52 -13.25
C GLY A 787 21.45 -34.57 -14.42
N GLU A 788 20.35 -35.30 -14.21
CA GLU A 788 19.22 -35.33 -15.15
C GLU A 788 18.45 -34.00 -15.15
N PHE A 789 18.47 -33.31 -14.00
CA PHE A 789 17.87 -32.01 -13.80
C PHE A 789 18.85 -31.03 -13.18
N VAL A 790 18.63 -29.75 -13.45
CA VAL A 790 19.44 -28.62 -13.03
C VAL A 790 18.60 -27.59 -12.29
N ILE A 791 19.13 -27.08 -11.18
CA ILE A 791 18.64 -25.87 -10.50
C ILE A 791 19.79 -24.87 -10.36
N SER A 792 19.50 -23.59 -10.58
CA SER A 792 20.47 -22.50 -10.42
C SER A 792 20.37 -21.91 -9.02
N LEU A 793 21.48 -21.80 -8.30
CA LEU A 793 21.58 -21.20 -6.98
C LEU A 793 22.61 -20.06 -7.01
N ARG A 794 22.15 -18.83 -6.80
CA ARG A 794 23.05 -17.67 -6.75
C ARG A 794 23.92 -17.74 -5.49
N THR A 795 25.13 -17.19 -5.56
CA THR A 795 26.13 -17.21 -4.46
C THR A 795 25.59 -16.77 -3.10
N PHE A 796 24.60 -15.90 -3.13
CA PHE A 796 24.01 -15.25 -1.97
C PHE A 796 22.58 -15.71 -1.69
N ASP A 797 22.08 -16.78 -2.30
CA ASP A 797 20.76 -17.33 -1.98
C ASP A 797 20.88 -18.65 -1.22
N LEU A 798 19.76 -19.17 -0.71
CA LEU A 798 19.72 -20.41 0.05
C LEU A 798 18.56 -21.30 -0.41
N LEU A 799 18.78 -22.61 -0.39
CA LEU A 799 17.73 -23.60 -0.56
C LEU A 799 17.21 -24.07 0.80
N ALA A 800 15.90 -24.28 0.91
CA ALA A 800 15.30 -24.93 2.07
C ALA A 800 15.84 -26.37 2.21
N PRO A 801 16.04 -26.92 3.42
CA PRO A 801 16.61 -28.27 3.61
C PRO A 801 15.83 -29.42 2.95
N TRP A 802 14.55 -29.22 2.59
CA TRP A 802 13.71 -30.20 1.89
C TRP A 802 13.57 -29.94 0.38
N ALA A 803 14.17 -28.88 -0.14
CA ALA A 803 13.97 -28.39 -1.51
C ALA A 803 14.18 -29.49 -2.58
N LEU A 804 15.33 -30.16 -2.54
CA LEU A 804 15.66 -31.18 -3.54
C LEU A 804 14.82 -32.45 -3.39
N PHE A 805 14.33 -32.75 -2.18
CA PHE A 805 13.43 -33.88 -1.96
C PHE A 805 12.06 -33.61 -2.56
N GLU A 806 11.53 -32.41 -2.35
CA GLU A 806 10.24 -32.00 -2.89
C GLU A 806 10.25 -32.01 -4.43
N LEU A 807 11.32 -31.50 -5.03
CA LEU A 807 11.53 -31.57 -6.48
C LEU A 807 11.62 -33.01 -7.00
N ALA A 808 12.41 -33.87 -6.35
CA ALA A 808 12.53 -35.28 -6.74
C ALA A 808 11.22 -36.06 -6.55
N SER A 809 10.44 -35.75 -5.50
CA SER A 809 9.13 -36.34 -5.27
C SER A 809 8.16 -35.95 -6.38
N HIS A 810 8.12 -34.66 -6.75
CA HIS A 810 7.26 -34.18 -7.82
C HIS A 810 7.59 -34.83 -9.17
N ILE A 811 8.86 -35.07 -9.48
CA ILE A 811 9.26 -35.80 -10.70
C ILE A 811 8.74 -37.25 -10.67
N ASN A 812 8.60 -37.88 -9.50
CA ASN A 812 7.97 -39.21 -9.42
C ASN A 812 6.46 -39.13 -9.67
N ASP A 813 5.79 -38.10 -9.15
CA ASP A 813 4.36 -37.88 -9.35
C ASP A 813 4.04 -37.51 -10.81
N VAL A 814 4.94 -36.76 -11.44
CA VAL A 814 4.83 -36.27 -12.83
C VAL A 814 6.13 -36.55 -13.60
N PRO A 815 6.37 -37.81 -14.04
CA PRO A 815 7.62 -38.17 -14.73
C PRO A 815 7.86 -37.45 -16.07
N THR A 816 6.81 -36.86 -16.64
CA THR A 816 6.87 -36.09 -17.88
C THR A 816 7.38 -34.66 -17.68
N ALA A 817 7.61 -34.21 -16.45
CA ALA A 817 8.05 -32.85 -16.18
C ALA A 817 9.39 -32.54 -16.88
N ASP A 818 9.38 -31.49 -17.72
CA ASP A 818 10.56 -30.96 -18.39
C ASP A 818 11.07 -29.69 -17.68
N PHE A 819 10.14 -28.91 -17.12
CA PHE A 819 10.42 -27.66 -16.42
C PHE A 819 9.49 -27.51 -15.21
N VAL A 820 10.05 -27.26 -14.04
CA VAL A 820 9.31 -27.09 -12.79
C VAL A 820 9.73 -25.79 -12.15
N TYR A 821 8.80 -24.99 -11.65
CA TYR A 821 9.13 -23.83 -10.84
C TYR A 821 8.36 -23.85 -9.52
N THR A 822 8.86 -23.13 -8.53
CA THR A 822 8.33 -23.16 -7.17
C THR A 822 8.11 -21.76 -6.62
N ASP A 823 7.45 -21.68 -5.47
CA ASP A 823 7.34 -20.43 -4.73
C ASP A 823 8.70 -20.07 -4.11
N GLU A 824 8.87 -18.77 -3.84
CA GLU A 824 10.09 -18.21 -3.26
C GLU A 824 9.73 -17.11 -2.27
N ASP A 825 10.67 -16.75 -1.41
CA ASP A 825 10.53 -15.61 -0.53
C ASP A 825 11.85 -14.85 -0.37
N ARG A 826 11.87 -13.87 0.53
CA ARG A 826 13.04 -13.09 0.88
C ARG A 826 13.56 -13.50 2.24
N MET A 827 14.88 -13.68 2.36
CA MET A 827 15.55 -13.97 3.62
C MET A 827 16.59 -12.90 3.95
N GLY A 828 16.69 -12.57 5.23
CA GLY A 828 17.72 -11.70 5.80
C GLY A 828 19.12 -12.26 5.65
N LEU A 829 20.14 -11.40 5.72
CA LEU A 829 21.54 -11.84 5.81
C LEU A 829 21.87 -12.50 7.15
N ASP A 830 20.94 -12.48 8.12
CA ASP A 830 21.01 -13.26 9.35
C ASP A 830 20.71 -14.77 9.14
N GLY A 831 20.25 -15.14 7.94
CA GLY A 831 19.86 -16.50 7.60
C GLY A 831 18.60 -17.00 8.31
N GLN A 832 17.84 -16.11 8.98
CA GLN A 832 16.71 -16.48 9.85
C GLN A 832 15.44 -15.68 9.54
N THR A 833 15.56 -14.38 9.30
CA THR A 833 14.39 -13.52 9.12
C THR A 833 13.83 -13.68 7.72
N ARG A 834 12.57 -14.13 7.59
CA ARG A 834 11.90 -14.37 6.30
C ARG A 834 10.72 -13.44 6.08
N SER A 835 10.50 -13.03 4.82
CA SER A 835 9.46 -12.07 4.47
C SER A 835 9.09 -12.12 2.97
N HIS A 836 8.03 -11.41 2.59
CA HIS A 836 7.59 -11.21 1.20
C HIS A 836 7.47 -12.51 0.39
N PRO A 837 6.61 -13.46 0.80
CA PRO A 837 6.36 -14.66 0.02
C PRO A 837 5.78 -14.32 -1.35
N LYS A 838 6.34 -14.94 -2.39
CA LYS A 838 5.81 -14.96 -3.75
C LYS A 838 5.18 -16.31 -4.02
N PHE A 839 3.89 -16.39 -3.74
CA PHE A 839 2.99 -17.49 -4.08
C PHE A 839 2.54 -17.33 -5.54
N LYS A 840 3.19 -18.09 -6.42
CA LYS A 840 3.08 -17.95 -7.86
C LYS A 840 1.82 -18.67 -8.37
N PRO A 841 1.25 -18.25 -9.51
CA PRO A 841 0.22 -19.04 -10.19
C PRO A 841 0.84 -20.26 -10.89
N GLN A 842 -0.03 -21.17 -11.35
CA GLN A 842 0.32 -22.13 -12.41
C GLN A 842 0.72 -21.41 -13.71
N TRP A 843 1.22 -22.18 -14.68
CA TRP A 843 1.88 -21.66 -15.88
C TRP A 843 1.05 -20.60 -16.62
N SER A 844 1.61 -19.38 -16.73
CA SER A 844 0.98 -18.21 -17.34
C SER A 844 1.99 -17.52 -18.27
N PRO A 845 2.04 -17.90 -19.57
CA PRO A 845 2.99 -17.30 -20.51
C PRO A 845 2.80 -15.78 -20.65
N ASP A 846 1.55 -15.30 -20.57
CA ASP A 846 1.27 -13.87 -20.64
C ASP A 846 1.81 -13.13 -19.42
N PHE A 847 1.69 -13.73 -18.23
CA PHE A 847 2.27 -13.14 -17.03
C PHE A 847 3.78 -13.16 -17.08
N LEU A 848 4.39 -14.25 -17.56
CA LEU A 848 5.84 -14.37 -17.71
C LEU A 848 6.41 -13.24 -18.56
N LEU A 849 5.75 -12.93 -19.68
CA LEU A 849 6.19 -11.85 -20.59
C LEU A 849 6.02 -10.46 -19.98
N SER A 850 4.96 -10.21 -19.19
CA SER A 850 4.78 -8.95 -18.49
C SER A 850 5.64 -8.80 -17.24
N ASN A 851 5.98 -9.90 -16.58
CA ASN A 851 6.76 -9.96 -15.35
C ASN A 851 7.43 -11.33 -15.23
N ASN A 852 8.75 -11.39 -15.06
CA ASN A 852 9.47 -12.64 -14.83
C ASN A 852 9.15 -13.22 -13.43
N TYR A 853 7.93 -13.73 -13.27
CA TYR A 853 7.40 -14.22 -12.01
C TYR A 853 8.01 -15.57 -11.60
N ILE A 854 8.60 -16.30 -12.54
CA ILE A 854 9.31 -17.55 -12.28
C ILE A 854 10.60 -17.27 -11.49
N GLY A 855 11.36 -16.25 -11.87
CA GLY A 855 12.58 -15.85 -11.16
C GLY A 855 13.68 -16.92 -11.24
N ASN A 856 14.34 -17.20 -10.11
CA ASN A 856 15.43 -18.17 -10.03
C ASN A 856 15.01 -19.53 -9.44
N ALA A 857 13.81 -19.61 -8.85
CA ALA A 857 13.31 -20.81 -8.21
C ALA A 857 12.71 -21.80 -9.23
N TYR A 858 13.54 -22.34 -10.11
CA TYR A 858 13.14 -23.34 -11.10
C TYR A 858 14.15 -24.49 -11.23
N LEU A 859 13.63 -25.64 -11.67
CA LEU A 859 14.33 -26.85 -12.03
C LEU A 859 14.03 -27.17 -13.50
N ALA A 860 15.05 -27.42 -14.31
CA ALA A 860 14.90 -27.77 -15.72
C ALA A 860 15.64 -29.07 -16.04
N ARG A 861 15.12 -29.84 -17.01
CA ARG A 861 15.85 -30.99 -17.57
C ARG A 861 17.15 -30.56 -18.23
N THR A 862 18.24 -31.24 -17.89
CA THR A 862 19.59 -30.86 -18.34
C THR A 862 19.77 -31.02 -19.85
N ASP A 863 19.20 -32.07 -20.44
CA ASP A 863 19.22 -32.29 -21.90
C ASP A 863 18.46 -31.19 -22.64
N ARG A 864 17.30 -30.77 -22.14
CA ARG A 864 16.53 -29.64 -22.70
C ARG A 864 17.31 -28.33 -22.67
N MET A 865 17.98 -28.02 -21.56
CA MET A 865 18.85 -26.84 -21.47
C MET A 865 19.99 -26.85 -22.51
N ARG A 866 20.53 -28.04 -22.81
CA ARG A 866 21.56 -28.22 -23.83
C ARG A 866 21.00 -28.11 -25.24
N ASP A 867 19.84 -28.71 -25.49
CA ASP A 867 19.16 -28.68 -26.79
C ASP A 867 18.83 -27.25 -27.22
N VAL A 868 18.43 -26.38 -26.29
CA VAL A 868 18.14 -24.95 -26.57
C VAL A 868 19.41 -24.08 -26.65
N GLY A 869 20.61 -24.66 -26.48
CA GLY A 869 21.88 -23.99 -26.71
C GLY A 869 22.51 -23.28 -25.51
N GLY A 870 22.14 -23.62 -24.27
CA GLY A 870 22.74 -23.02 -23.08
C GLY A 870 22.35 -21.55 -22.84
N PHE A 871 23.06 -20.86 -21.96
CA PHE A 871 22.88 -19.45 -21.64
C PHE A 871 23.57 -18.58 -22.70
N ARG A 872 22.97 -17.45 -23.09
CA ARG A 872 23.52 -16.62 -24.17
C ARG A 872 24.14 -15.32 -23.64
N ASP A 873 25.41 -15.10 -23.98
CA ASP A 873 26.21 -13.93 -23.54
C ASP A 873 25.62 -12.59 -24.01
N ILE A 874 24.90 -12.57 -25.15
CA ILE A 874 24.26 -11.36 -25.69
C ILE A 874 23.21 -10.76 -24.74
N PHE A 875 22.72 -11.55 -23.79
CA PHE A 875 21.73 -11.15 -22.79
C PHE A 875 22.28 -11.30 -21.37
N GLU A 876 23.58 -11.05 -21.17
CA GLU A 876 24.32 -11.31 -19.92
C GLU A 876 23.54 -11.07 -18.61
N THR A 877 22.86 -9.92 -18.46
CA THR A 877 22.10 -9.55 -17.24
C THR A 877 20.81 -10.34 -17.05
N ASP A 878 20.19 -10.82 -18.14
CA ASP A 878 18.90 -11.53 -18.16
C ASP A 878 18.99 -12.91 -18.86
N CYS A 879 20.19 -13.49 -18.92
CA CYS A 879 20.46 -14.74 -19.65
C CYS A 879 19.67 -15.94 -19.09
N GLN A 880 19.33 -15.91 -17.79
CA GLN A 880 18.44 -16.89 -17.17
C GLN A 880 16.98 -16.70 -17.60
N TYR A 881 16.51 -15.46 -17.72
CA TYR A 881 15.15 -15.20 -18.21
C TYR A 881 15.00 -15.60 -19.68
N ASP A 882 16.01 -15.30 -20.49
CA ASP A 882 16.14 -15.83 -21.85
C ASP A 882 16.05 -17.36 -21.90
N MET A 883 16.81 -18.04 -21.04
CA MET A 883 16.76 -19.51 -20.93
C MET A 883 15.36 -20.02 -20.61
N ILE A 884 14.65 -19.40 -19.65
CA ILE A 884 13.27 -19.77 -19.29
C ILE A 884 12.34 -19.65 -20.52
N LEU A 885 12.42 -18.55 -21.26
CA LEU A 885 11.59 -18.36 -22.46
C LEU A 885 11.88 -19.44 -23.51
N ARG A 886 13.16 -19.71 -23.81
CA ARG A 886 13.53 -20.75 -24.79
C ARG A 886 13.13 -22.17 -24.36
N LEU A 887 13.24 -22.50 -23.08
CA LEU A 887 12.79 -23.81 -22.57
C LEU A 887 11.28 -23.96 -22.74
N THR A 888 10.51 -22.94 -22.33
CA THR A 888 9.04 -22.96 -22.38
C THR A 888 8.47 -22.88 -23.80
N GLU A 889 9.28 -22.49 -24.80
CA GLU A 889 8.97 -22.61 -26.23
C GLU A 889 8.99 -24.06 -26.73
N THR A 890 9.73 -24.95 -26.06
CA THR A 890 10.00 -26.33 -26.55
C THR A 890 9.20 -27.42 -25.85
N THR A 891 8.46 -27.09 -24.79
CA THR A 891 7.69 -28.07 -24.01
C THR A 891 6.41 -27.47 -23.45
N GLU A 892 5.37 -28.30 -23.33
CA GLU A 892 4.14 -28.00 -22.59
C GLU A 892 4.14 -28.64 -21.19
N ASN A 893 5.15 -29.44 -20.84
CA ASN A 893 5.28 -30.14 -19.56
C ASN A 893 5.89 -29.22 -18.49
N ILE A 894 5.22 -28.10 -18.24
CA ILE A 894 5.63 -27.04 -17.32
C ILE A 894 4.75 -27.11 -16.07
N PHE A 895 5.34 -27.27 -14.89
CA PHE A 895 4.62 -27.47 -13.65
C PHE A 895 5.04 -26.50 -12.55
N HIS A 896 4.08 -26.09 -11.72
CA HIS A 896 4.32 -25.30 -10.52
C HIS A 896 4.10 -26.13 -9.26
N ILE A 897 5.08 -26.12 -8.36
CA ILE A 897 4.93 -26.64 -7.00
C ILE A 897 4.68 -25.45 -6.07
N PRO A 898 3.49 -25.35 -5.44
CA PRO A 898 3.17 -24.28 -4.51
C PRO A 898 3.89 -24.55 -3.17
N SER A 899 5.20 -24.35 -3.13
CA SER A 899 6.03 -24.52 -1.94
C SER A 899 7.21 -23.59 -1.98
N VAL A 900 7.49 -22.96 -0.84
CA VAL A 900 8.60 -22.02 -0.69
C VAL A 900 9.86 -22.82 -0.37
N ILE A 901 10.62 -23.17 -1.41
CA ILE A 901 11.87 -23.94 -1.29
C ILE A 901 13.13 -23.12 -1.56
N TYR A 902 12.98 -21.89 -2.04
CA TYR A 902 14.06 -21.01 -2.46
C TYR A 902 13.98 -19.67 -1.72
N HIS A 903 15.09 -19.26 -1.10
CA HIS A 903 15.18 -18.05 -0.30
C HIS A 903 16.13 -17.04 -0.96
N SER A 904 15.57 -15.98 -1.52
CA SER A 904 16.35 -14.91 -2.16
C SER A 904 16.87 -13.93 -1.12
N ARG A 905 18.18 -13.61 -1.14
CA ARG A 905 18.76 -12.58 -0.27
C ARG A 905 19.21 -11.33 -1.02
N PHE A 906 18.95 -11.25 -2.32
CA PHE A 906 19.39 -10.15 -3.19
C PHE A 906 19.09 -8.76 -2.60
N GLU A 907 17.85 -8.54 -2.17
CA GLU A 907 17.38 -7.23 -1.67
C GLU A 907 17.97 -6.82 -0.32
N GLN A 908 18.62 -7.76 0.36
CA GLN A 908 19.29 -7.55 1.65
C GLN A 908 20.78 -7.29 1.47
N LEU A 909 21.32 -7.46 0.26
CA LEU A 909 22.71 -7.14 -0.03
C LEU A 909 22.94 -5.62 0.03
N PRO A 910 24.14 -5.19 0.48
CA PRO A 910 24.58 -3.81 0.36
C PRO A 910 24.39 -3.25 -1.06
N ILE A 911 24.07 -1.95 -1.14
CA ILE A 911 23.76 -1.28 -2.42
C ILE A 911 24.90 -1.43 -3.42
N ASP A 912 26.16 -1.28 -2.98
CA ASP A 912 27.33 -1.41 -3.83
C ASP A 912 27.49 -2.82 -4.41
N MET A 913 27.09 -3.86 -3.67
CA MET A 913 27.05 -5.22 -4.19
C MET A 913 25.91 -5.38 -5.20
N ARG A 914 24.70 -4.88 -4.90
CA ARG A 914 23.57 -4.93 -5.85
C ARG A 914 23.89 -4.23 -7.16
N ASP A 915 24.55 -3.07 -7.11
CA ASP A 915 24.95 -2.30 -8.30
C ASP A 915 25.98 -3.05 -9.15
N LYS A 916 26.92 -3.77 -8.52
CA LYS A 916 27.91 -4.63 -9.22
C LYS A 916 27.26 -5.84 -9.90
N ILE A 917 26.21 -6.36 -9.29
CA ILE A 917 25.52 -7.57 -9.74
C ILE A 917 24.70 -7.31 -11.02
N ARG A 918 24.39 -6.04 -11.38
CA ARG A 918 23.73 -5.62 -12.64
C ARG A 918 22.58 -6.55 -13.08
N LEU A 919 21.73 -7.00 -12.16
CA LEU A 919 20.89 -8.17 -12.43
C LEU A 919 19.64 -7.92 -13.27
N GLU A 920 19.23 -6.66 -13.51
CA GLU A 920 17.95 -6.38 -14.17
C GLU A 920 18.03 -5.07 -14.95
N ASP A 921 18.43 -5.15 -16.21
CA ASP A 921 18.38 -4.01 -17.13
C ASP A 921 17.10 -4.14 -17.95
N ALA A 922 16.14 -3.24 -17.72
CA ALA A 922 14.87 -3.24 -18.45
C ALA A 922 15.07 -3.20 -19.97
N SER A 923 16.15 -2.55 -20.46
CA SER A 923 16.48 -2.52 -21.89
C SER A 923 16.90 -3.90 -22.41
N VAL A 924 17.72 -4.65 -21.66
CA VAL A 924 18.11 -6.02 -22.01
C VAL A 924 16.91 -6.95 -21.94
N ARG A 925 16.07 -6.82 -20.90
CA ARG A 925 14.86 -7.61 -20.75
C ARG A 925 13.85 -7.37 -21.88
N MET A 926 13.72 -6.12 -22.36
CA MET A 926 12.94 -5.82 -23.58
C MET A 926 13.51 -6.54 -24.81
N LEU A 927 14.84 -6.57 -24.98
CA LEU A 927 15.48 -7.28 -26.10
C LEU A 927 15.24 -8.80 -26.02
N VAL A 928 15.31 -9.38 -24.82
CA VAL A 928 15.00 -10.79 -24.57
C VAL A 928 13.55 -11.13 -24.97
N ILE A 929 12.59 -10.27 -24.60
CA ILE A 929 11.18 -10.46 -24.96
C ILE A 929 10.99 -10.30 -26.48
N ARG A 930 11.61 -9.30 -27.11
CA ARG A 930 11.54 -9.10 -28.58
C ARG A 930 12.09 -10.31 -29.33
N ASP A 931 13.24 -10.81 -28.92
CA ASP A 931 13.88 -12.00 -29.51
C ASP A 931 13.02 -13.27 -29.29
N HIS A 932 12.35 -13.39 -28.15
CA HIS A 932 11.32 -14.42 -27.94
C HIS A 932 10.16 -14.30 -28.92
N LEU A 933 9.57 -13.11 -29.06
CA LEU A 933 8.46 -12.87 -30.00
C LEU A 933 8.85 -13.23 -31.44
N GLU A 934 10.07 -12.86 -31.87
CA GLU A 934 10.60 -13.22 -33.19
C GLU A 934 10.68 -14.74 -33.39
N ARG A 935 11.21 -15.50 -32.41
CA ARG A 935 11.30 -16.97 -32.50
C ARG A 935 9.95 -17.66 -32.62
N ILE A 936 8.95 -17.19 -31.87
CA ILE A 936 7.60 -17.75 -31.92
C ILE A 936 6.75 -17.18 -33.06
N GLY A 937 7.35 -16.38 -33.96
CA GLY A 937 6.69 -15.83 -35.14
C GLY A 937 5.62 -14.79 -34.82
N ARG A 938 5.70 -14.13 -33.65
CA ARG A 938 4.76 -13.09 -33.23
C ARG A 938 5.38 -11.71 -33.43
N LYS A 939 4.60 -10.79 -33.98
CA LYS A 939 5.01 -9.39 -34.14
C LYS A 939 4.35 -8.57 -33.04
N GLY A 940 5.14 -7.77 -32.34
CA GLY A 940 4.66 -6.80 -31.37
C GLY A 940 5.77 -5.86 -30.93
N ASP A 941 5.39 -4.66 -30.51
CA ASP A 941 6.33 -3.75 -29.84
C ASP A 941 6.34 -4.03 -28.35
N VAL A 942 7.52 -4.08 -27.76
CA VAL A 942 7.71 -4.34 -26.33
C VAL A 942 8.05 -3.02 -25.67
N GLN A 943 7.33 -2.67 -24.63
CA GLN A 943 7.51 -1.45 -23.86
C GLN A 943 7.67 -1.78 -22.39
N TYR A 944 8.41 -0.95 -21.66
CA TYR A 944 8.56 -1.07 -20.22
C TYR A 944 7.85 0.10 -19.54
N ASP A 945 6.94 -0.22 -18.62
CA ASP A 945 6.24 0.76 -17.80
C ASP A 945 7.00 0.94 -16.48
N ASP A 946 7.99 1.85 -16.49
CA ASP A 946 8.86 2.14 -15.32
C ASP A 946 8.08 2.38 -14.03
N LYS A 947 6.89 3.02 -14.13
CA LYS A 947 6.07 3.39 -12.98
C LYS A 947 5.40 2.17 -12.35
N ARG A 948 5.04 1.18 -13.18
CA ARG A 948 4.29 -0.01 -12.76
C ARG A 948 5.17 -1.25 -12.64
N GLY A 949 6.41 -1.19 -13.12
CA GLY A 949 7.38 -2.29 -13.04
C GLY A 949 6.94 -3.52 -13.84
N VAL A 950 6.34 -3.32 -15.02
CA VAL A 950 5.84 -4.39 -15.90
C VAL A 950 6.19 -4.10 -17.35
N PHE A 951 6.32 -5.16 -18.14
CA PHE A 951 6.47 -5.09 -19.59
C PHE A 951 5.10 -5.22 -20.26
N ASP A 952 4.88 -4.43 -21.29
CA ASP A 952 3.68 -4.43 -22.11
C ASP A 952 4.06 -4.82 -23.54
N ILE A 953 3.16 -5.55 -24.20
CA ILE A 953 3.36 -6.01 -25.58
C ILE A 953 2.19 -5.53 -26.43
N ASP A 954 2.51 -4.61 -27.33
CA ASP A 954 1.61 -4.15 -28.37
C ASP A 954 1.71 -5.07 -29.58
N TYR A 955 0.96 -6.17 -29.52
CA TYR A 955 0.86 -7.11 -30.62
C TYR A 955 0.36 -6.42 -31.90
N ALA A 956 1.08 -6.66 -33.00
CA ALA A 956 0.71 -6.11 -34.29
C ALA A 956 -0.59 -6.73 -34.80
N ILE A 957 -1.58 -5.88 -35.08
CA ILE A 957 -2.87 -6.32 -35.61
C ILE A 957 -2.71 -6.81 -37.06
N GLN A 958 -3.28 -7.97 -37.34
CA GLN A 958 -3.32 -8.55 -38.68
C GLN A 958 -4.63 -8.19 -39.39
N GLY A 959 -4.51 -7.54 -40.55
CA GLY A 959 -5.66 -7.11 -41.33
C GLY A 959 -6.51 -6.05 -40.62
N GLU A 960 -7.75 -5.92 -41.06
CA GLU A 960 -8.75 -5.02 -40.46
C GLU A 960 -10.05 -5.80 -40.23
N PRO A 961 -10.08 -6.81 -39.34
CA PRO A 961 -11.28 -7.59 -39.12
C PRO A 961 -12.41 -6.72 -38.54
N LEU A 962 -13.65 -6.96 -38.98
CA LEU A 962 -14.81 -6.29 -38.40
C LEU A 962 -15.03 -6.76 -36.96
N ILE A 963 -15.17 -5.82 -36.03
CA ILE A 963 -15.50 -6.09 -34.62
C ILE A 963 -16.96 -5.69 -34.35
N SER A 964 -17.78 -6.60 -33.82
CA SER A 964 -19.16 -6.27 -33.40
C SER A 964 -19.24 -6.02 -31.90
N LEU A 965 -19.62 -4.81 -31.51
CA LEU A 965 -19.90 -4.43 -30.12
C LEU A 965 -21.37 -4.76 -29.81
N VAL A 966 -21.60 -5.84 -29.06
CA VAL A 966 -22.92 -6.37 -28.72
C VAL A 966 -23.36 -5.81 -27.37
N ILE A 967 -24.35 -4.91 -27.37
CA ILE A 967 -24.78 -4.15 -26.19
C ILE A 967 -26.27 -4.39 -25.91
N PRO A 968 -26.64 -5.24 -24.94
CA PRO A 968 -28.03 -5.33 -24.50
C PRO A 968 -28.43 -4.08 -23.71
N ASN A 969 -29.62 -3.54 -24.00
CA ASN A 969 -30.13 -2.34 -23.32
C ASN A 969 -31.60 -2.49 -22.92
N TYR A 970 -31.91 -2.09 -21.68
CA TYR A 970 -33.26 -2.00 -21.13
C TYR A 970 -33.41 -0.70 -20.36
N GLU A 971 -34.25 0.21 -20.85
CA GLU A 971 -34.37 1.56 -20.29
C GLU A 971 -32.97 2.26 -20.19
N HIS A 972 -32.79 3.27 -19.33
CA HIS A 972 -31.47 3.89 -19.05
C HIS A 972 -30.79 4.63 -20.21
N ILE A 973 -31.52 5.53 -20.88
CA ILE A 973 -30.98 6.38 -21.96
C ILE A 973 -29.66 7.10 -21.60
N ALA A 974 -29.50 7.60 -20.38
CA ALA A 974 -28.32 8.38 -20.00
C ALA A 974 -27.04 7.53 -19.93
N ASP A 975 -27.16 6.29 -19.46
CA ASP A 975 -26.02 5.36 -19.35
C ASP A 975 -25.63 4.87 -20.75
N LEU A 976 -26.63 4.44 -21.54
CA LEU A 976 -26.41 4.05 -22.94
C LEU A 976 -25.79 5.19 -23.74
N GLN A 977 -26.24 6.42 -23.54
CA GLN A 977 -25.71 7.58 -24.26
C GLN A 977 -24.22 7.80 -23.95
N LYS A 978 -23.81 7.74 -22.68
CA LYS A 978 -22.39 7.83 -22.31
C LYS A 978 -21.57 6.72 -22.94
N CYS A 979 -22.07 5.48 -22.92
CA CYS A 979 -21.42 4.34 -23.52
C CYS A 979 -21.19 4.57 -25.03
N ILE A 980 -22.26 4.85 -25.78
CA ILE A 980 -22.20 5.05 -27.23
C ILE A 980 -21.36 6.28 -27.60
N ASP A 981 -21.56 7.42 -26.93
CA ASP A 981 -20.81 8.65 -27.20
C ASP A 981 -19.30 8.42 -26.96
N SER A 982 -18.92 7.76 -25.85
CA SER A 982 -17.51 7.43 -25.59
C SER A 982 -16.91 6.50 -26.66
N ILE A 983 -17.66 5.50 -27.12
CA ILE A 983 -17.22 4.59 -28.19
C ILE A 983 -17.01 5.37 -29.49
N LEU A 984 -18.01 6.16 -29.93
CA LEU A 984 -17.98 6.85 -31.21
C LEU A 984 -16.93 7.97 -31.26
N HIS A 985 -16.65 8.63 -30.13
CA HIS A 985 -15.72 9.76 -30.05
C HIS A 985 -14.28 9.38 -29.72
N LEU A 986 -14.05 8.36 -28.89
CA LEU A 986 -12.72 8.02 -28.40
C LEU A 986 -12.07 6.83 -29.11
N THR A 987 -12.86 5.86 -29.59
CA THR A 987 -12.30 4.62 -30.13
C THR A 987 -11.52 4.88 -31.42
N THR A 988 -10.26 4.44 -31.43
CA THR A 988 -9.31 4.68 -32.53
C THR A 988 -9.37 3.61 -33.61
N TYR A 989 -9.67 2.34 -33.27
CA TYR A 989 -9.97 1.31 -34.26
C TYR A 989 -11.22 1.68 -35.07
N ARG A 990 -11.17 1.55 -36.40
CA ARG A 990 -12.21 2.11 -37.29
C ARG A 990 -13.21 1.08 -37.82
N HIS A 991 -12.85 -0.19 -37.89
CA HIS A 991 -13.68 -1.21 -38.51
C HIS A 991 -14.53 -1.98 -37.48
N TYR A 992 -15.52 -1.31 -36.92
CA TYR A 992 -16.45 -1.89 -35.96
C TYR A 992 -17.91 -1.55 -36.27
N GLU A 993 -18.81 -2.41 -35.84
CA GLU A 993 -20.26 -2.14 -35.76
C GLU A 993 -20.73 -2.17 -34.31
N ILE A 994 -21.83 -1.49 -34.04
CA ILE A 994 -22.51 -1.51 -32.75
C ILE A 994 -23.88 -2.16 -32.93
N VAL A 995 -24.11 -3.28 -32.24
CA VAL A 995 -25.37 -4.02 -32.24
C VAL A 995 -26.04 -3.85 -30.89
N ILE A 996 -27.00 -2.93 -30.81
CA ILE A 996 -27.79 -2.67 -29.61
C ILE A 996 -28.98 -3.62 -29.60
N ILE A 997 -29.15 -4.40 -28.52
CA ILE A 997 -30.27 -5.31 -28.35
C ILE A 997 -31.28 -4.68 -27.40
N GLU A 998 -32.35 -4.15 -27.97
CA GLU A 998 -33.45 -3.50 -27.28
C GLU A 998 -34.33 -4.54 -26.57
N ASN A 999 -34.45 -4.45 -25.24
CA ASN A 999 -35.12 -5.44 -24.40
C ASN A 999 -36.52 -5.00 -23.89
N ASN A 1000 -37.47 -4.70 -24.78
CA ASN A 1000 -38.85 -4.36 -24.39
C ASN A 1000 -38.99 -3.09 -23.52
N SER A 1001 -38.19 -2.08 -23.81
CA SER A 1001 -38.28 -0.74 -23.21
C SER A 1001 -39.59 -0.05 -23.62
N THR A 1002 -40.00 0.95 -22.83
CA THR A 1002 -41.27 1.67 -22.97
C THR A 1002 -41.10 3.19 -23.11
N SER A 1003 -39.95 3.75 -22.73
CA SER A 1003 -39.65 5.18 -22.86
C SER A 1003 -39.66 5.66 -24.32
N LYS A 1004 -40.46 6.70 -24.61
CA LYS A 1004 -40.51 7.34 -25.93
C LYS A 1004 -39.20 8.05 -26.26
N GLU A 1005 -38.55 8.64 -25.26
CA GLU A 1005 -37.29 9.34 -25.39
C GLU A 1005 -36.17 8.37 -25.83
N LEU A 1006 -36.12 7.17 -25.24
CA LEU A 1006 -35.16 6.14 -25.63
C LEU A 1006 -35.38 5.67 -27.08
N PHE A 1007 -36.63 5.45 -27.50
CA PHE A 1007 -36.90 5.09 -28.91
C PHE A 1007 -36.54 6.23 -29.88
N ALA A 1008 -36.76 7.50 -29.51
CA ALA A 1008 -36.30 8.63 -30.31
C ALA A 1008 -34.76 8.68 -30.40
N TYR A 1009 -34.06 8.33 -29.32
CA TYR A 1009 -32.61 8.20 -29.31
C TYR A 1009 -32.11 7.05 -30.19
N TYR A 1010 -32.77 5.88 -30.18
CA TYR A 1010 -32.45 4.80 -31.13
C TYR A 1010 -32.60 5.22 -32.59
N GLU A 1011 -33.67 5.95 -32.94
CA GLU A 1011 -33.84 6.48 -34.29
C GLU A 1011 -32.78 7.53 -34.66
N HIS A 1012 -32.27 8.28 -33.68
CA HIS A 1012 -31.12 9.15 -33.88
C HIS A 1012 -29.84 8.34 -34.14
N LEU A 1013 -29.56 7.32 -33.33
CA LEU A 1013 -28.37 6.47 -33.45
C LEU A 1013 -28.30 5.71 -34.78
N LYS A 1014 -29.44 5.22 -35.29
CA LYS A 1014 -29.54 4.54 -36.59
C LYS A 1014 -29.11 5.39 -37.80
N LYS A 1015 -28.88 6.70 -37.62
CA LYS A 1015 -28.31 7.58 -38.65
C LYS A 1015 -26.82 7.31 -38.87
N ASP A 1016 -26.11 6.81 -37.85
CA ASP A 1016 -24.75 6.30 -38.01
C ASP A 1016 -24.82 4.89 -38.62
N ASN A 1017 -24.15 4.69 -39.75
CA ASN A 1017 -24.18 3.43 -40.49
C ASN A 1017 -23.54 2.25 -39.75
N ARG A 1018 -22.79 2.51 -38.68
CA ARG A 1018 -22.20 1.49 -37.81
C ARG A 1018 -23.18 0.98 -36.76
N VAL A 1019 -24.28 1.68 -36.49
CA VAL A 1019 -25.19 1.35 -35.38
C VAL A 1019 -26.44 0.64 -35.89
N ARG A 1020 -26.72 -0.53 -35.29
CA ARG A 1020 -27.92 -1.33 -35.52
C ARG A 1020 -28.64 -1.55 -34.21
N VAL A 1021 -29.96 -1.34 -34.21
CA VAL A 1021 -30.82 -1.61 -33.05
C VAL A 1021 -31.76 -2.76 -33.41
N ILE A 1022 -31.68 -3.85 -32.64
CA ILE A 1022 -32.42 -5.09 -32.86
C ILE A 1022 -33.30 -5.36 -31.65
N LYS A 1023 -34.56 -5.72 -31.89
CA LYS A 1023 -35.53 -5.97 -30.81
C LYS A 1023 -35.45 -7.41 -30.30
N TRP A 1024 -35.36 -7.57 -29.00
CA TRP A 1024 -35.58 -8.82 -28.26
C TRP A 1024 -37.00 -8.86 -27.71
N SER A 1025 -37.76 -9.93 -28.01
CA SER A 1025 -39.19 -10.01 -27.68
C SER A 1025 -39.53 -11.00 -26.54
N ASN A 1026 -38.51 -11.63 -25.94
CA ASN A 1026 -38.72 -12.56 -24.82
C ASN A 1026 -38.46 -11.84 -23.48
N PRO A 1027 -38.78 -12.47 -22.33
CA PRO A 1027 -38.37 -11.95 -21.02
C PRO A 1027 -36.86 -11.74 -20.93
N PHE A 1028 -36.44 -10.85 -20.02
CA PHE A 1028 -35.02 -10.59 -19.80
C PHE A 1028 -34.28 -11.85 -19.32
N ASN A 1029 -33.22 -12.17 -20.04
CA ASN A 1029 -32.21 -13.16 -19.69
C ASN A 1029 -30.91 -12.70 -20.34
N TYR A 1030 -29.90 -12.35 -19.53
CA TYR A 1030 -28.65 -11.76 -20.02
C TYR A 1030 -27.89 -12.72 -20.96
N SER A 1031 -27.90 -14.02 -20.65
CA SER A 1031 -27.29 -15.04 -21.50
C SER A 1031 -28.00 -15.16 -22.84
N ALA A 1032 -29.34 -15.29 -22.82
CA ALA A 1032 -30.13 -15.46 -24.04
C ALA A 1032 -30.10 -14.22 -24.95
N ILE A 1033 -30.16 -13.01 -24.37
CA ILE A 1033 -30.13 -11.76 -25.13
C ILE A 1033 -28.77 -11.53 -25.80
N ASN A 1034 -27.67 -11.88 -25.13
CA ASN A 1034 -26.33 -11.82 -25.73
C ASN A 1034 -26.13 -12.90 -26.80
N ASN A 1035 -26.59 -14.14 -26.57
CA ASN A 1035 -26.58 -15.19 -27.59
C ASN A 1035 -27.31 -14.74 -28.86
N PHE A 1036 -28.50 -14.14 -28.69
CA PHE A 1036 -29.26 -13.57 -29.79
C PHE A 1036 -28.53 -12.42 -30.47
N GLY A 1037 -27.95 -11.48 -29.71
CA GLY A 1037 -27.17 -10.37 -30.23
C GLY A 1037 -25.97 -10.82 -31.07
N VAL A 1038 -25.20 -11.79 -30.57
CA VAL A 1038 -24.07 -12.38 -31.30
C VAL A 1038 -24.51 -13.07 -32.58
N ALA A 1039 -25.64 -13.77 -32.59
CA ALA A 1039 -26.18 -14.38 -33.80
C ALA A 1039 -26.49 -13.34 -34.91
N GLN A 1040 -26.76 -12.08 -34.53
CA GLN A 1040 -27.04 -10.98 -35.47
C GLN A 1040 -25.80 -10.14 -35.84
N ALA A 1041 -24.68 -10.34 -35.13
CA ALA A 1041 -23.40 -9.68 -35.37
C ALA A 1041 -22.77 -10.19 -36.68
N GLN A 1042 -22.09 -9.30 -37.40
CA GLN A 1042 -21.41 -9.59 -38.68
C GLN A 1042 -19.89 -9.65 -38.53
N GLY A 1043 -19.36 -9.18 -37.40
CA GLY A 1043 -17.95 -9.16 -37.08
C GLY A 1043 -17.33 -10.55 -36.97
N GLU A 1044 -16.07 -10.64 -37.34
CA GLU A 1044 -15.23 -11.81 -37.11
C GLU A 1044 -14.91 -11.95 -35.60
N TYR A 1045 -14.79 -10.80 -34.93
CA TYR A 1045 -14.63 -10.69 -33.49
C TYR A 1045 -15.88 -10.05 -32.89
N ILE A 1046 -16.26 -10.52 -31.72
CA ILE A 1046 -17.33 -9.93 -30.92
C ILE A 1046 -16.74 -9.32 -29.66
N VAL A 1047 -17.32 -8.20 -29.23
CA VAL A 1047 -17.15 -7.65 -27.88
C VAL A 1047 -18.51 -7.67 -27.21
N LEU A 1048 -18.62 -8.43 -26.13
CA LEU A 1048 -19.75 -8.37 -25.21
C LEU A 1048 -19.52 -7.17 -24.31
N LEU A 1049 -20.46 -6.22 -24.30
CA LEU A 1049 -20.29 -4.93 -23.63
C LEU A 1049 -21.57 -4.53 -22.92
N ASN A 1050 -21.48 -4.18 -21.64
CA ASN A 1050 -22.63 -3.64 -20.91
C ASN A 1050 -22.92 -2.18 -21.32
N ASN A 1051 -24.19 -1.79 -21.24
CA ASN A 1051 -24.66 -0.45 -21.62
C ASN A 1051 -24.24 0.67 -20.64
N ASP A 1052 -23.73 0.32 -19.47
CA ASP A 1052 -23.25 1.23 -18.42
C ASP A 1052 -21.71 1.28 -18.34
N THR A 1053 -21.06 1.06 -19.47
CA THR A 1053 -19.60 1.20 -19.64
C THR A 1053 -19.24 2.54 -20.28
N GLU A 1054 -18.02 3.01 -20.06
CA GLU A 1054 -17.49 4.24 -20.65
C GLU A 1054 -16.02 4.05 -21.00
N VAL A 1055 -15.64 4.30 -22.26
CA VAL A 1055 -14.27 4.10 -22.76
C VAL A 1055 -13.32 5.10 -22.11
N ILE A 1056 -12.18 4.63 -21.58
CA ILE A 1056 -11.10 5.46 -21.05
C ILE A 1056 -9.94 5.47 -22.04
N ALA A 1057 -9.45 4.28 -22.41
CA ALA A 1057 -8.32 4.12 -23.32
C ALA A 1057 -8.79 4.16 -24.79
N PRO A 1058 -8.37 5.14 -25.62
CA PRO A 1058 -8.80 5.25 -27.02
C PRO A 1058 -8.48 4.04 -27.91
N ASP A 1059 -7.45 3.28 -27.56
CA ASP A 1059 -6.92 2.12 -28.30
C ASP A 1059 -7.35 0.76 -27.70
N TRP A 1060 -8.34 0.77 -26.79
CA TRP A 1060 -8.81 -0.44 -26.09
C TRP A 1060 -9.15 -1.62 -27.02
N LEU A 1061 -9.79 -1.36 -28.17
CA LEU A 1061 -10.11 -2.41 -29.15
C LEU A 1061 -8.84 -3.02 -29.75
N GLN A 1062 -7.83 -2.22 -30.09
CA GLN A 1062 -6.56 -2.74 -30.61
C GLN A 1062 -5.83 -3.56 -29.54
N LYS A 1063 -5.77 -3.06 -28.30
CA LYS A 1063 -5.14 -3.79 -27.19
C LYS A 1063 -5.79 -5.15 -26.97
N MET A 1064 -7.12 -5.24 -27.01
CA MET A 1064 -7.83 -6.52 -26.88
C MET A 1064 -7.68 -7.40 -28.13
N LEU A 1065 -7.75 -6.83 -29.34
CA LEU A 1065 -7.65 -7.56 -30.59
C LEU A 1065 -6.27 -8.20 -30.77
N GLY A 1066 -5.20 -7.54 -30.34
CA GLY A 1066 -3.84 -8.08 -30.40
C GLY A 1066 -3.71 -9.42 -29.68
N PHE A 1067 -4.34 -9.56 -28.51
CA PHE A 1067 -4.42 -10.85 -27.81
C PHE A 1067 -5.42 -11.80 -28.47
N ALA A 1068 -6.62 -11.33 -28.86
CA ALA A 1068 -7.68 -12.16 -29.41
C ALA A 1068 -7.34 -12.79 -30.78
N GLN A 1069 -6.40 -12.20 -31.52
CA GLN A 1069 -5.91 -12.76 -32.79
C GLN A 1069 -5.02 -13.99 -32.62
N ARG A 1070 -4.46 -14.21 -31.42
CA ARG A 1070 -3.65 -15.38 -31.15
C ARG A 1070 -4.49 -16.66 -31.16
N ASP A 1071 -3.95 -17.71 -31.74
CA ASP A 1071 -4.66 -18.99 -31.88
C ASP A 1071 -4.79 -19.76 -30.56
N ASP A 1072 -3.96 -19.44 -29.56
CA ASP A 1072 -4.03 -20.03 -28.22
C ASP A 1072 -4.98 -19.28 -27.26
N VAL A 1073 -5.55 -18.14 -27.67
CA VAL A 1073 -6.39 -17.27 -26.84
C VAL A 1073 -7.85 -17.40 -27.26
N GLY A 1074 -8.74 -17.65 -26.30
CA GLY A 1074 -10.17 -17.82 -26.54
C GLY A 1074 -11.02 -16.63 -26.11
N ALA A 1075 -10.60 -15.87 -25.11
CA ALA A 1075 -11.25 -14.62 -24.70
C ALA A 1075 -10.27 -13.65 -24.05
N VAL A 1076 -10.57 -12.36 -24.16
CA VAL A 1076 -9.78 -11.25 -23.62
C VAL A 1076 -10.70 -10.32 -22.82
N GLY A 1077 -10.33 -10.02 -21.57
CA GLY A 1077 -11.06 -9.10 -20.70
C GLY A 1077 -10.33 -7.78 -20.51
N ALA A 1078 -11.09 -6.68 -20.53
CA ALA A 1078 -10.58 -5.35 -20.24
C ALA A 1078 -10.35 -5.12 -18.73
N ARG A 1079 -9.56 -4.11 -18.37
CA ARG A 1079 -9.54 -3.55 -17.01
C ARG A 1079 -10.73 -2.63 -16.84
N LEU A 1080 -11.56 -2.94 -15.85
CA LEU A 1080 -12.72 -2.12 -15.52
C LEU A 1080 -12.47 -1.38 -14.22
N LEU A 1081 -12.76 -0.09 -14.22
CA LEU A 1081 -12.68 0.79 -13.06
C LEU A 1081 -14.08 1.21 -12.62
N TYR A 1082 -14.26 1.38 -11.31
CA TYR A 1082 -15.37 2.13 -10.76
C TYR A 1082 -15.20 3.63 -11.01
N SER A 1083 -16.29 4.38 -10.91
CA SER A 1083 -16.29 5.85 -11.06
C SER A 1083 -15.40 6.57 -10.02
N ASP A 1084 -15.05 5.90 -8.92
CA ASP A 1084 -14.16 6.42 -7.87
C ASP A 1084 -12.67 6.09 -8.10
N GLN A 1085 -12.31 5.64 -9.30
CA GLN A 1085 -10.94 5.25 -9.70
C GLN A 1085 -10.39 4.03 -8.97
N THR A 1086 -11.25 3.21 -8.37
CA THR A 1086 -10.87 1.90 -7.87
C THR A 1086 -11.10 0.82 -8.92
N ILE A 1087 -10.37 -0.29 -8.85
CA ILE A 1087 -10.50 -1.42 -9.75
C ILE A 1087 -11.83 -2.13 -9.49
N GLN A 1088 -12.58 -2.41 -10.55
CA GLN A 1088 -13.75 -3.28 -10.54
C GLN A 1088 -13.40 -4.67 -11.04
N HIS A 1089 -12.58 -4.75 -12.09
CA HIS A 1089 -12.16 -6.00 -12.68
C HIS A 1089 -10.71 -5.96 -13.17
N ALA A 1090 -9.92 -6.91 -12.67
CA ALA A 1090 -8.59 -7.24 -13.15
C ALA A 1090 -8.42 -8.78 -13.20
N GLY A 1091 -9.40 -9.47 -13.78
CA GLY A 1091 -9.57 -10.93 -13.71
C GLY A 1091 -10.62 -11.38 -12.69
N VAL A 1092 -11.01 -12.66 -12.77
CA VAL A 1092 -11.91 -13.33 -11.81
C VAL A 1092 -11.21 -14.56 -11.24
N ILE A 1093 -11.31 -14.72 -9.92
CA ILE A 1093 -10.80 -15.86 -9.14
C ILE A 1093 -11.94 -16.85 -8.90
N ILE A 1094 -11.75 -18.11 -9.27
CA ILE A 1094 -12.68 -19.20 -9.00
C ILE A 1094 -12.54 -19.68 -7.55
N GLY A 1095 -13.66 -20.06 -6.92
CA GLY A 1095 -13.71 -20.49 -5.52
C GLY A 1095 -13.86 -19.34 -4.52
N PHE A 1096 -13.67 -18.09 -4.94
CA PHE A 1096 -13.84 -16.91 -4.09
C PHE A 1096 -15.27 -16.85 -3.50
N CYS A 1097 -15.37 -16.67 -2.18
CA CYS A 1097 -16.62 -16.77 -1.42
C CYS A 1097 -17.46 -18.03 -1.75
N GLY A 1098 -16.78 -19.13 -2.13
CA GLY A 1098 -17.38 -20.41 -2.47
C GLY A 1098 -17.90 -20.56 -3.90
N VAL A 1099 -17.73 -19.56 -4.78
CA VAL A 1099 -18.07 -19.66 -6.21
C VAL A 1099 -17.03 -18.96 -7.09
N ALA A 1100 -17.02 -17.63 -7.12
CA ALA A 1100 -16.10 -16.81 -7.89
C ALA A 1100 -16.23 -15.32 -7.51
N GLY A 1101 -15.20 -14.52 -7.78
CA GLY A 1101 -15.17 -13.08 -7.46
C GLY A 1101 -14.09 -12.32 -8.23
N HIS A 1102 -14.25 -11.00 -8.36
CA HIS A 1102 -13.32 -10.15 -9.09
C HIS A 1102 -12.01 -9.97 -8.31
N ALA A 1103 -10.88 -10.17 -8.98
CA ALA A 1103 -9.56 -9.92 -8.43
C ALA A 1103 -9.33 -8.41 -8.25
N PHE A 1104 -8.71 -8.01 -7.14
CA PHE A 1104 -8.32 -6.63 -6.83
C PHE A 1104 -9.47 -5.63 -6.76
N ALA A 1105 -10.72 -6.09 -6.58
CA ALA A 1105 -11.85 -5.19 -6.48
C ALA A 1105 -11.65 -4.17 -5.34
N HIS A 1106 -12.03 -2.92 -5.62
CA HIS A 1106 -11.88 -1.76 -4.74
C HIS A 1106 -10.45 -1.31 -4.42
N MET A 1107 -9.43 -1.95 -5.01
CA MET A 1107 -8.05 -1.47 -4.95
C MET A 1107 -7.93 -0.17 -5.77
N PRO A 1108 -7.24 0.89 -5.29
CA PRO A 1108 -6.98 2.07 -6.11
C PRO A 1108 -6.30 1.71 -7.44
N SER A 1109 -6.73 2.33 -8.55
CA SER A 1109 -6.20 2.05 -9.89
C SER A 1109 -4.70 2.35 -10.06
N THR A 1110 -4.14 3.17 -9.15
CA THR A 1110 -2.72 3.51 -9.08
C THR A 1110 -1.86 2.43 -8.44
N GLU A 1111 -2.46 1.49 -7.70
CA GLU A 1111 -1.73 0.37 -7.11
C GLU A 1111 -1.50 -0.74 -8.14
N VAL A 1112 -0.34 -1.38 -8.02
CA VAL A 1112 0.09 -2.45 -8.92
C VAL A 1112 -0.41 -3.84 -8.46
N GLY A 1113 -0.86 -3.93 -7.21
CA GLY A 1113 -1.36 -5.16 -6.60
C GLY A 1113 -0.28 -6.20 -6.33
N TYR A 1114 -0.70 -7.36 -5.80
CA TYR A 1114 0.17 -8.48 -5.47
C TYR A 1114 0.98 -8.93 -6.70
N MET A 1115 2.31 -8.96 -6.60
CA MET A 1115 3.24 -9.29 -7.70
C MET A 1115 3.01 -8.46 -9.00
N ASN A 1116 2.55 -7.22 -8.87
CA ASN A 1116 2.19 -6.33 -9.98
C ASN A 1116 1.04 -6.86 -10.87
N ARG A 1117 0.28 -7.85 -10.40
CA ARG A 1117 -0.75 -8.53 -11.19
C ARG A 1117 -1.96 -7.66 -11.50
N ALA A 1118 -2.22 -6.57 -10.77
CA ALA A 1118 -3.34 -5.69 -11.10
C ALA A 1118 -3.10 -4.87 -12.38
N VAL A 1119 -1.85 -4.83 -12.87
CA VAL A 1119 -1.43 -4.02 -14.01
C VAL A 1119 -0.63 -4.81 -15.06
N ALA A 1120 -0.38 -6.09 -14.84
CA ALA A 1120 0.30 -6.99 -15.77
C ALA A 1120 -0.70 -7.78 -16.63
N ALA A 1121 -0.41 -7.92 -17.93
CA ALA A 1121 -1.14 -8.86 -18.76
C ALA A 1121 -0.89 -10.27 -18.22
N GLN A 1122 -1.94 -11.08 -18.13
CA GLN A 1122 -1.81 -12.42 -17.58
C GLN A 1122 -2.93 -13.34 -18.02
N ASN A 1123 -2.66 -14.64 -17.95
CA ASN A 1123 -3.69 -15.64 -18.02
C ASN A 1123 -4.48 -15.68 -16.71
N VAL A 1124 -5.80 -15.70 -16.82
CA VAL A 1124 -6.74 -15.78 -15.69
C VAL A 1124 -7.77 -16.86 -15.95
N SER A 1125 -8.53 -17.24 -14.92
CA SER A 1125 -9.53 -18.29 -15.07
C SER A 1125 -10.79 -17.82 -15.78
N ALA A 1126 -11.19 -16.59 -15.53
CA ALA A 1126 -12.30 -15.95 -16.19
C ALA A 1126 -12.14 -14.43 -16.22
N VAL A 1127 -12.85 -13.80 -17.16
CA VAL A 1127 -13.04 -12.36 -17.28
C VAL A 1127 -14.52 -12.05 -17.40
N THR A 1128 -14.93 -10.83 -17.07
CA THR A 1128 -16.36 -10.48 -17.10
C THR A 1128 -16.84 -10.05 -18.48
N ALA A 1129 -18.08 -10.42 -18.81
CA ALA A 1129 -18.76 -9.98 -20.04
C ALA A 1129 -19.20 -8.52 -20.01
N ALA A 1130 -18.92 -7.76 -18.95
CA ALA A 1130 -19.08 -6.31 -18.96
C ALA A 1130 -18.19 -5.65 -20.04
N CYS A 1131 -17.02 -6.23 -20.35
CA CYS A 1131 -16.24 -5.95 -21.54
C CYS A 1131 -15.32 -7.15 -21.87
N LEU A 1132 -15.76 -8.02 -22.78
CA LEU A 1132 -15.06 -9.26 -23.17
C LEU A 1132 -15.00 -9.38 -24.69
N MET A 1133 -13.79 -9.54 -25.25
CA MET A 1133 -13.57 -9.79 -26.68
C MET A 1133 -13.25 -11.26 -26.97
N MET A 1134 -13.81 -11.82 -28.03
CA MET A 1134 -13.44 -13.15 -28.54
C MET A 1134 -13.76 -13.35 -30.02
N LYS A 1135 -13.19 -14.40 -30.64
CA LYS A 1135 -13.55 -14.85 -32.01
C LYS A 1135 -15.02 -15.31 -32.02
N LYS A 1136 -15.82 -14.79 -32.95
CA LYS A 1136 -17.24 -15.17 -33.09
C LYS A 1136 -17.40 -16.67 -33.35
N SER A 1137 -16.55 -17.22 -34.21
CA SER A 1137 -16.54 -18.65 -34.56
C SER A 1137 -16.32 -19.56 -33.35
N LEU A 1138 -15.51 -19.13 -32.38
CA LEU A 1138 -15.31 -19.88 -31.13
C LEU A 1138 -16.55 -19.79 -30.24
N PHE A 1139 -17.17 -18.61 -30.12
CA PHE A 1139 -18.41 -18.44 -29.36
C PHE A 1139 -19.52 -19.36 -29.88
N GLU A 1140 -19.69 -19.43 -31.19
CA GLU A 1140 -20.65 -20.34 -31.85
C GLU A 1140 -20.27 -21.81 -31.60
N LYS A 1141 -19.00 -22.17 -31.74
CA LYS A 1141 -18.50 -23.55 -31.53
C LYS A 1141 -18.79 -24.08 -30.12
N ILE A 1142 -18.72 -23.23 -29.10
CA ILE A 1142 -18.98 -23.61 -27.69
C ILE A 1142 -20.43 -23.38 -27.25
N ASN A 1143 -21.33 -23.07 -28.19
CA ASN A 1143 -22.74 -22.77 -27.95
C ASN A 1143 -22.99 -21.57 -27.02
N GLY A 1144 -22.12 -20.56 -27.06
CA GLY A 1144 -22.33 -19.28 -26.38
C GLY A 1144 -22.55 -19.38 -24.87
N PHE A 1145 -23.39 -18.51 -24.32
CA PHE A 1145 -23.76 -18.49 -22.91
C PHE A 1145 -24.77 -19.58 -22.53
N GLU A 1146 -24.65 -20.10 -21.30
CA GLU A 1146 -25.67 -20.98 -20.70
C GLU A 1146 -26.88 -20.16 -20.25
N GLU A 1147 -28.03 -20.39 -20.87
CA GLU A 1147 -29.25 -19.62 -20.61
C GLU A 1147 -29.88 -19.90 -19.24
N GLN A 1148 -29.54 -21.02 -18.57
CA GLN A 1148 -29.91 -21.25 -17.17
C GLN A 1148 -29.22 -20.28 -16.20
N LEU A 1149 -28.08 -19.71 -16.60
CA LEU A 1149 -27.38 -18.66 -15.86
C LEU A 1149 -27.87 -17.29 -16.37
N ALA A 1150 -29.11 -16.95 -16.04
CA ALA A 1150 -29.80 -15.80 -16.63
C ALA A 1150 -29.18 -14.44 -16.25
N VAL A 1151 -28.49 -14.32 -15.11
CA VAL A 1151 -27.95 -13.05 -14.60
C VAL A 1151 -26.55 -13.20 -14.01
N ALA A 1152 -26.29 -14.22 -13.19
CA ALA A 1152 -25.00 -14.39 -12.52
C ALA A 1152 -24.19 -15.56 -13.09
N PHE A 1153 -22.86 -15.44 -13.03
CA PHE A 1153 -21.87 -16.46 -13.41
C PHE A 1153 -21.86 -16.92 -14.87
N ASN A 1154 -22.63 -16.28 -15.76
CA ASN A 1154 -22.69 -16.63 -17.18
C ASN A 1154 -21.36 -16.40 -17.92
N ASP A 1155 -20.69 -15.29 -17.63
CA ASP A 1155 -19.36 -14.93 -18.13
C ASP A 1155 -18.28 -15.89 -17.65
N ILE A 1156 -18.36 -16.29 -16.39
CA ILE A 1156 -17.45 -17.29 -15.81
C ILE A 1156 -17.68 -18.66 -16.45
N ASP A 1157 -18.93 -19.10 -16.61
CA ASP A 1157 -19.25 -20.35 -17.31
C ASP A 1157 -18.73 -20.35 -18.75
N LEU A 1158 -18.90 -19.24 -19.48
CA LEU A 1158 -18.36 -19.06 -20.82
C LEU A 1158 -16.84 -19.23 -20.83
N CYS A 1159 -16.12 -18.55 -19.93
CA CYS A 1159 -14.67 -18.66 -19.82
C CYS A 1159 -14.22 -20.08 -19.49
N LEU A 1160 -14.91 -20.77 -18.58
CA LEU A 1160 -14.57 -22.15 -18.21
C LEU A 1160 -14.83 -23.14 -19.37
N LYS A 1161 -15.88 -22.95 -20.18
CA LYS A 1161 -16.09 -23.72 -21.43
C LYS A 1161 -14.98 -23.49 -22.46
N ILE A 1162 -14.53 -22.25 -22.61
CA ILE A 1162 -13.39 -21.90 -23.49
C ILE A 1162 -12.13 -22.64 -23.02
N ARG A 1163 -11.87 -22.66 -21.71
CA ARG A 1163 -10.74 -23.38 -21.13
C ARG A 1163 -10.82 -24.90 -21.27
N GLU A 1164 -12.02 -25.49 -21.16
CA GLU A 1164 -12.22 -26.93 -21.44
C GLU A 1164 -11.83 -27.30 -22.88
N GLN A 1165 -11.81 -26.34 -23.81
CA GLN A 1165 -11.34 -26.53 -25.19
C GLN A 1165 -9.83 -26.30 -25.38
N GLY A 1166 -9.08 -26.03 -24.30
CA GLY A 1166 -7.63 -25.82 -24.33
C GLY A 1166 -7.19 -24.38 -24.60
N TYR A 1167 -8.11 -23.43 -24.71
CA TYR A 1167 -7.76 -22.02 -24.93
C TYR A 1167 -7.47 -21.28 -23.62
N ARG A 1168 -6.63 -20.25 -23.71
CA ARG A 1168 -6.33 -19.33 -22.62
C ARG A 1168 -7.33 -18.18 -22.57
N ILE A 1169 -7.59 -17.69 -21.36
CA ILE A 1169 -8.30 -16.43 -21.12
C ILE A 1169 -7.25 -15.41 -20.70
N VAL A 1170 -7.25 -14.24 -21.32
CA VAL A 1170 -6.25 -13.18 -21.07
C VAL A 1170 -6.92 -11.96 -20.45
N TYR A 1171 -6.31 -11.43 -19.39
CA TYR A 1171 -6.62 -10.10 -18.88
C TYR A 1171 -5.69 -9.07 -19.54
N ALA A 1172 -6.27 -8.05 -20.18
CA ALA A 1172 -5.56 -6.98 -20.88
C ALA A 1172 -5.64 -5.67 -20.06
N PRO A 1173 -4.59 -5.32 -19.27
CA PRO A 1173 -4.65 -4.22 -18.30
C PRO A 1173 -4.69 -2.83 -18.94
N LYS A 1174 -4.32 -2.70 -20.22
CA LYS A 1174 -4.27 -1.43 -20.97
C LYS A 1174 -5.55 -1.14 -21.76
N ALA A 1175 -6.44 -2.11 -21.88
CA ALA A 1175 -7.81 -1.86 -22.34
C ALA A 1175 -8.63 -1.38 -21.12
N GLU A 1176 -8.68 -0.07 -20.89
CA GLU A 1176 -9.32 0.52 -19.71
C GLU A 1176 -10.68 1.15 -20.03
N LEU A 1177 -11.70 0.79 -19.24
CA LEU A 1177 -13.04 1.35 -19.28
C LEU A 1177 -13.56 1.60 -17.86
N TYR A 1178 -14.46 2.56 -17.68
CA TYR A 1178 -15.31 2.59 -16.49
C TYR A 1178 -16.46 1.60 -16.66
N HIS A 1179 -16.86 0.99 -15.56
CA HIS A 1179 -18.11 0.24 -15.45
C HIS A 1179 -18.86 0.80 -14.24
N HIS A 1180 -19.98 1.47 -14.49
CA HIS A 1180 -20.72 2.21 -13.45
C HIS A 1180 -21.63 1.29 -12.59
N GLU A 1181 -21.52 -0.03 -12.78
CA GLU A 1181 -22.11 -1.17 -12.08
C GLU A 1181 -23.49 -0.99 -11.40
N SER A 1182 -24.46 -1.81 -11.83
CA SER A 1182 -25.78 -1.96 -11.21
C SER A 1182 -26.66 -0.69 -11.21
N LEU A 1183 -26.33 0.32 -12.02
CA LEU A 1183 -27.19 1.49 -12.24
C LEU A 1183 -28.51 1.11 -12.92
N SER A 1184 -28.48 0.18 -13.88
CA SER A 1184 -29.67 -0.26 -14.63
C SER A 1184 -30.45 -1.41 -13.96
N ARG A 1185 -29.78 -2.22 -13.13
CA ARG A 1185 -30.33 -3.47 -12.56
C ARG A 1185 -30.74 -3.36 -11.07
N GLY A 1186 -30.06 -2.51 -10.31
CA GLY A 1186 -30.13 -2.51 -8.84
C GLY A 1186 -29.55 -3.77 -8.17
N THR A 1187 -29.67 -3.87 -6.85
CA THR A 1187 -29.20 -5.00 -6.03
C THR A 1187 -30.16 -6.21 -6.05
N ASP A 1188 -29.70 -7.40 -5.67
CA ASP A 1188 -30.53 -8.61 -5.50
C ASP A 1188 -31.29 -8.60 -4.16
N ASP A 1189 -32.21 -7.64 -4.02
CA ASP A 1189 -32.92 -7.32 -2.79
C ASP A 1189 -34.33 -7.93 -2.67
N THR A 1190 -34.85 -8.54 -3.75
CA THR A 1190 -36.17 -9.20 -3.76
C THR A 1190 -36.06 -10.73 -3.58
N ASP A 1191 -37.11 -11.37 -3.05
CA ASP A 1191 -37.14 -12.83 -2.83
C ASP A 1191 -36.97 -13.63 -4.13
N GLU A 1192 -37.51 -13.12 -5.23
CA GLU A 1192 -37.39 -13.71 -6.56
C GLU A 1192 -35.94 -13.64 -7.06
N LYS A 1193 -35.28 -12.47 -6.95
CA LYS A 1193 -33.87 -12.28 -7.33
C LYS A 1193 -32.94 -13.16 -6.48
N ARG A 1194 -33.18 -13.23 -5.16
CA ARG A 1194 -32.42 -14.09 -4.25
C ARG A 1194 -32.59 -15.58 -4.57
N SER A 1195 -33.82 -16.01 -4.87
CA SER A 1195 -34.11 -17.40 -5.25
C SER A 1195 -33.45 -17.78 -6.58
N ARG A 1196 -33.50 -16.88 -7.58
CA ARG A 1196 -32.77 -17.03 -8.85
C ARG A 1196 -31.26 -17.16 -8.59
N PHE A 1197 -30.65 -16.21 -7.88
CA PHE A 1197 -29.23 -16.24 -7.58
C PHE A 1197 -28.82 -17.55 -6.88
N ALA A 1198 -29.59 -18.00 -5.89
CA ALA A 1198 -29.34 -19.29 -5.22
C ALA A 1198 -29.41 -20.49 -6.19
N SER A 1199 -30.32 -20.46 -7.17
CA SER A 1199 -30.41 -21.50 -8.20
C SER A 1199 -29.22 -21.48 -9.16
N GLU A 1200 -28.73 -20.29 -9.53
CA GLU A 1200 -27.56 -20.10 -10.39
C GLU A 1200 -26.28 -20.57 -9.67
N VAL A 1201 -26.12 -20.24 -8.38
CA VAL A 1201 -25.05 -20.78 -7.53
C VAL A 1201 -25.10 -22.30 -7.50
N LYS A 1202 -26.28 -22.90 -7.33
CA LYS A 1202 -26.45 -24.36 -7.30
C LYS A 1202 -26.08 -24.99 -8.65
N TYR A 1203 -26.51 -24.40 -9.76
CA TYR A 1203 -26.13 -24.84 -11.10
C TYR A 1203 -24.61 -24.79 -11.26
N PHE A 1204 -24.00 -23.65 -10.97
CA PHE A 1204 -22.57 -23.43 -11.15
C PHE A 1204 -21.75 -24.42 -10.34
N LYS A 1205 -22.07 -24.57 -9.04
CA LYS A 1205 -21.41 -25.54 -8.15
C LYS A 1205 -21.55 -26.97 -8.66
N LYS A 1206 -22.68 -27.34 -9.25
CA LYS A 1206 -22.89 -28.69 -9.81
C LYS A 1206 -22.08 -28.89 -11.09
N ARG A 1207 -22.16 -27.95 -12.05
CA ARG A 1207 -21.49 -28.05 -13.35
C ARG A 1207 -19.97 -27.99 -13.22
N TRP A 1208 -19.46 -27.12 -12.34
CA TRP A 1208 -18.05 -26.82 -12.17
C TRP A 1208 -17.46 -27.34 -10.85
N HIS A 1209 -18.09 -28.36 -10.25
CA HIS A 1209 -17.64 -28.94 -8.98
C HIS A 1209 -16.16 -29.37 -9.00
N ARG A 1210 -15.68 -29.89 -10.14
CA ARG A 1210 -14.30 -30.32 -10.31
C ARG A 1210 -13.33 -29.14 -10.24
N VAL A 1211 -13.62 -28.06 -10.97
CA VAL A 1211 -12.80 -26.83 -10.96
C VAL A 1211 -12.78 -26.20 -9.58
N LEU A 1212 -13.93 -26.14 -8.89
CA LEU A 1212 -14.01 -25.63 -7.52
C LEU A 1212 -13.23 -26.49 -6.52
N LYS A 1213 -13.15 -27.80 -6.75
CA LYS A 1213 -12.40 -28.74 -5.89
C LYS A 1213 -10.90 -28.67 -6.15
N GLU A 1214 -10.50 -28.59 -7.41
CA GLU A 1214 -9.09 -28.50 -7.83
C GLU A 1214 -8.49 -27.13 -7.50
N GLY A 1215 -9.33 -26.08 -7.41
CA GLY A 1215 -8.92 -24.72 -7.15
C GLY A 1215 -8.68 -23.93 -8.44
N ASP A 1216 -8.54 -22.60 -8.31
CA ASP A 1216 -8.20 -21.74 -9.44
C ASP A 1216 -6.69 -21.89 -9.77
N PRO A 1217 -6.31 -22.34 -10.97
CA PRO A 1217 -4.89 -22.55 -11.28
C PRO A 1217 -4.07 -21.26 -11.33
N TYR A 1218 -4.70 -20.10 -11.53
CA TYR A 1218 -4.00 -18.82 -11.52
C TYR A 1218 -4.02 -18.12 -10.16
N TYR A 1219 -4.50 -18.81 -9.11
CA TYR A 1219 -4.52 -18.36 -7.73
C TYR A 1219 -3.84 -19.39 -6.83
N SER A 1220 -2.88 -18.97 -6.00
CA SER A 1220 -2.16 -19.94 -5.15
C SER A 1220 -3.08 -20.50 -4.05
N PRO A 1221 -2.98 -21.81 -3.73
CA PRO A 1221 -3.71 -22.41 -2.61
C PRO A 1221 -3.32 -21.82 -1.24
N HIS A 1222 -2.17 -21.14 -1.16
CA HIS A 1222 -1.69 -20.48 0.06
C HIS A 1222 -2.31 -19.11 0.29
N LEU A 1223 -3.22 -18.69 -0.59
CA LEU A 1223 -3.93 -17.42 -0.50
C LEU A 1223 -5.40 -17.64 -0.11
N ASP A 1224 -5.97 -16.73 0.68
CA ASP A 1224 -7.35 -16.83 1.12
C ASP A 1224 -8.34 -16.61 -0.05
N LEU A 1225 -9.51 -17.23 0.03
CA LEU A 1225 -10.60 -17.07 -0.95
C LEU A 1225 -11.73 -16.18 -0.40
N VAL A 1226 -11.40 -15.28 0.53
CA VAL A 1226 -12.37 -14.44 1.26
C VAL A 1226 -12.13 -12.97 0.99
N HIS A 1227 -10.87 -12.54 0.85
CA HIS A 1227 -10.48 -11.16 0.66
C HIS A 1227 -9.93 -10.93 -0.75
N GLU A 1228 -10.38 -9.85 -1.40
CA GLU A 1228 -10.06 -9.50 -2.78
C GLU A 1228 -8.59 -9.05 -2.99
N THR A 1229 -7.73 -9.19 -1.95
CA THR A 1229 -6.38 -8.59 -1.84
C THR A 1229 -5.24 -9.60 -1.72
N PHE A 1230 -5.42 -10.87 -2.12
CA PHE A 1230 -4.35 -11.89 -2.17
C PHE A 1230 -3.60 -12.03 -0.84
N ARG A 1231 -4.35 -12.29 0.25
CA ARG A 1231 -3.79 -12.49 1.59
C ARG A 1231 -3.45 -13.94 1.84
N ILE A 1232 -2.57 -14.22 2.78
CA ILE A 1232 -2.14 -15.58 3.13
C ILE A 1232 -3.30 -16.33 3.81
N SER A 1233 -3.54 -17.57 3.39
CA SER A 1233 -4.57 -18.43 3.97
C SER A 1233 -4.24 -18.74 5.43
N GLY A 1234 -5.08 -18.30 6.37
CA GLY A 1234 -4.84 -18.47 7.81
C GLY A 1234 -5.12 -17.24 8.67
N GLU A 1235 -5.32 -16.07 8.03
CA GLU A 1235 -5.90 -14.88 8.68
C GLU A 1235 -7.32 -15.09 9.19
#